data_AF-G2PAH9-F1
#
_entry.id   AF-G2PAH9-F1
#
_cell.length_a   1.000
_cell.length_b   1.000
_cell.length_c   1.000
_cell.angle_alpha   90.00
_cell.angle_beta   90.00
_cell.angle_gamma   90.00
#
_symmetry.space_group_name_H-M   'P 1'
#
loop_
_entity.id
_entity.type
_entity.pdbx_description
1 polymer ?
#
loop_
_entity_poly.entity_id
_entity_poly.type
_entity_poly.pdbx_seq_one_letter_code
_entity_poly.pdbx_strand_id
1 'polypeptide(L)'
;MPRNHRPGPPPRVSVIVPARDAMPGITRAVTSAMEQTLGLSRLDIIAVDDGSADGTAEELDRLAANCPSLHVVRNPHPCRGGAGGPRNTGLARARGDFVFFLDADARLAPDALRRMVAMADQNGTDVVLGKMVSPDGRGVPKAVFRHNQLRTDAHSSHAYATLEPCKLFRRSLIERLRLRFPAHLHHGEGKPFTAAAYLNASGISVVADYDCYHLGPGRTAAGLADRVDAMRPLFETAARHTRPGTPRDTVMLHHIRRELCPALRALPREDETEARERFLPELRRWAQAHCSDTLFPTLTAPERLMVHLLRTGRFEDLLSVVRNTKRDARCGHLVEKGSVYWLHPFFRDPDAEIPDACFDVTDRLPVRHHLAGAAWHGRSTLRVRGRAAIDGLETDPEEDRAELVLRRREACDEVRIPAVATAEDDPAEFAADVNIAAADGGAPLRPGVWDVFLDVRAQGISRTVRFGNRHDDTLDIGTARRVVAAGPGLRARVTPYFTSPYRNLSLDIGPAPRGAPCEVTEAVWHPSDKGTLVVAGRLLPPGTPARGRLLRLRAEHADGRVFDHPVRFAAGHPAGAFTARLPVRDLGRGRWTVTLAVIGPGDQAPGHPAPAAPVPPPARLPGARWVRRGRPYYAKPLMGRGEVTLELRVAPVRLLAAVRNRLRR
;
A
#
# COMPACT_ATOMS: atom_id res chain seq x y z
N MET A 1 10.67 35.28 51.49
CA MET A 1 10.62 35.68 50.07
C MET A 1 10.17 34.48 49.25
N PRO A 2 8.92 34.40 48.75
CA PRO A 2 8.54 33.33 47.84
C PRO A 2 9.32 33.51 46.53
N ARG A 3 9.99 32.44 46.08
CA ARG A 3 10.69 32.42 44.79
C ARG A 3 9.65 32.66 43.69
N ASN A 4 9.80 33.78 42.99
CA ASN A 4 9.10 34.08 41.73
C ASN A 4 9.39 32.95 40.72
N HIS A 5 8.54 31.92 40.67
CA HIS A 5 8.51 30.98 39.56
C HIS A 5 7.96 31.74 38.36
N ARG A 6 8.84 32.18 37.47
CA ARG A 6 8.43 32.50 36.09
C ARG A 6 7.72 31.25 35.57
N PRO A 7 6.47 31.32 35.08
CA PRO A 7 5.84 30.17 34.46
C PRO A 7 6.75 29.68 33.34
N GLY A 8 7.09 28.40 33.35
CA GLY A 8 7.85 27.77 32.27
C GLY A 8 7.12 27.96 30.93
N PRO A 9 7.81 27.72 29.80
CA PRO A 9 7.14 27.74 28.51
C PRO A 9 5.92 26.81 28.54
N PRO A 10 4.80 27.18 27.90
CA PRO A 10 3.59 26.37 27.91
C PRO A 10 3.88 24.96 27.40
N PRO A 11 3.24 23.92 27.99
CA PRO A 11 3.43 22.55 27.54
C PRO A 11 3.01 22.42 26.07
N ARG A 12 3.66 21.52 25.32
CA ARG A 12 3.28 21.23 23.93
C ARG A 12 2.13 20.23 23.85
N VAL A 13 2.09 19.26 24.76
CA VAL A 13 1.05 18.22 24.78
C VAL A 13 0.53 18.04 26.19
N SER A 14 -0.79 18.11 26.36
CA SER A 14 -1.47 17.60 27.54
C SER A 14 -1.88 16.14 27.30
N VAL A 15 -1.38 15.22 28.12
CA VAL A 15 -1.73 13.79 28.04
C VAL A 15 -2.77 13.50 29.11
N ILE A 16 -3.98 13.14 28.71
CA ILE A 16 -5.09 12.85 29.63
C ILE A 16 -5.22 11.34 29.81
N VAL A 17 -5.13 10.88 31.05
CA VAL A 17 -5.24 9.47 31.44
C VAL A 17 -6.47 9.28 32.33
N PRO A 18 -7.63 8.83 31.80
CA PRO A 18 -8.78 8.49 32.62
C PRO A 18 -8.54 7.14 33.31
N ALA A 19 -8.69 7.08 34.63
CA ALA A 19 -8.43 5.89 35.43
C ALA A 19 -9.62 5.56 36.33
N ARG A 20 -9.97 4.27 36.36
CA ARG A 20 -10.91 3.68 37.32
C ARG A 20 -10.58 2.21 37.43
N ASP A 21 -10.26 1.77 38.64
CA ASP A 21 -9.87 0.39 38.97
C ASP A 21 -8.90 -0.18 37.92
N ALA A 22 -7.79 0.55 37.73
CA ALA A 22 -6.88 0.39 36.61
C ALA A 22 -5.56 -0.31 36.97
N MET A 23 -5.45 -0.91 38.17
CA MET A 23 -4.28 -1.70 38.52
C MET A 23 -4.27 -3.04 37.74
N PRO A 24 -3.08 -3.52 37.32
CA PRO A 24 -1.77 -2.89 37.38
C PRO A 24 -1.44 -2.00 36.15
N GLY A 25 -2.39 -1.80 35.23
CA GLY A 25 -2.17 -1.11 33.95
C GLY A 25 -1.75 0.35 34.10
N ILE A 26 -2.30 1.06 35.08
CA ILE A 26 -2.11 2.51 35.25
C ILE A 26 -0.63 2.90 35.40
N THR A 27 0.15 2.10 36.14
CA THR A 27 1.60 2.32 36.31
C THR A 27 2.30 2.37 34.97
N ARG A 28 1.99 1.42 34.07
CA ARG A 28 2.60 1.34 32.74
C ARG A 28 2.15 2.48 31.84
N ALA A 29 0.87 2.84 31.88
CA ALA A 29 0.32 3.91 31.06
C ALA A 29 1.00 5.25 31.40
N VAL A 30 0.96 5.65 32.67
CA VAL A 30 1.53 6.92 33.12
C VAL A 30 3.05 6.97 32.96
N THR A 31 3.76 5.88 33.28
CA THR A 31 5.22 5.80 33.07
C THR A 31 5.57 5.99 31.59
N SER A 32 4.81 5.39 30.67
CA SER A 32 5.06 5.56 29.22
C SER A 32 4.86 6.99 28.72
N ALA A 33 4.00 7.77 29.37
CA ALA A 33 3.85 9.20 29.09
C ALA A 33 5.00 10.02 29.68
N MET A 34 5.51 9.64 30.86
CA MET A 34 6.66 10.28 31.50
C MET A 34 7.97 10.07 30.72
N GLU A 35 8.13 8.90 30.08
CA GLU A 35 9.33 8.51 29.33
C GLU A 35 9.39 9.05 27.89
N GLN A 36 8.43 9.89 27.49
CA GLN A 36 8.38 10.42 26.13
C GLN A 36 9.59 11.30 25.80
N THR A 37 10.22 11.06 24.65
CA THR A 37 11.39 11.81 24.17
C THR A 37 11.09 13.25 23.76
N LEU A 38 9.81 13.66 23.78
CA LEU A 38 9.42 15.06 23.64
C LEU A 38 9.94 15.92 24.82
N GLY A 39 10.20 15.29 25.96
CA GLY A 39 10.73 15.90 27.18
C GLY A 39 9.64 16.34 28.16
N LEU A 40 9.80 15.98 29.43
CA LEU A 40 8.83 16.25 30.50
C LEU A 40 8.48 17.74 30.65
N SER A 41 9.42 18.65 30.40
CA SER A 41 9.19 20.11 30.45
C SER A 41 8.22 20.61 29.37
N ARG A 42 7.91 19.79 28.37
CA ARG A 42 6.96 20.08 27.28
C ARG A 42 5.67 19.27 27.42
N LEU A 43 5.50 18.55 28.52
CA LEU A 43 4.34 17.69 28.79
C LEU A 43 3.57 18.16 30.01
N ASP A 44 2.26 17.96 29.94
CA ASP A 44 1.30 18.21 31.02
C ASP A 44 0.45 16.93 31.15
N ILE A 45 0.86 16.02 32.03
CA ILE A 45 0.22 14.71 32.18
C ILE A 45 -0.88 14.86 33.23
N ILE A 46 -2.13 14.61 32.86
CA ILE A 46 -3.30 14.77 33.71
C ILE A 46 -3.94 13.40 33.89
N ALA A 47 -3.68 12.79 35.04
CA ALA A 47 -4.33 11.55 35.43
C ALA A 47 -5.61 11.88 36.21
N VAL A 48 -6.74 11.35 35.78
CA VAL A 48 -8.04 11.56 36.44
C VAL A 48 -8.50 10.24 37.02
N ASP A 49 -8.38 10.12 38.34
CA ASP A 49 -8.94 9.00 39.10
C ASP A 49 -10.45 9.22 39.32
N ASP A 50 -11.26 8.30 38.82
CA ASP A 50 -12.73 8.39 38.85
C ASP A 50 -13.35 7.57 39.98
N GLY A 51 -12.76 7.69 41.18
CA GLY A 51 -13.22 7.01 42.39
C GLY A 51 -12.85 5.52 42.40
N SER A 52 -11.57 5.20 42.20
CA SER A 52 -11.08 3.82 42.24
C SER A 52 -11.04 3.25 43.67
N ALA A 53 -11.11 1.93 43.78
CA ALA A 53 -11.04 1.19 45.04
C ALA A 53 -9.92 0.13 45.09
N ASP A 54 -9.12 0.00 44.02
CA ASP A 54 -8.13 -1.07 43.82
C ASP A 54 -6.67 -0.65 44.06
N GLY A 55 -6.43 0.52 44.65
CA GLY A 55 -5.08 1.08 44.83
C GLY A 55 -4.60 2.02 43.70
N THR A 56 -5.41 2.23 42.65
CA THR A 56 -5.07 3.12 41.52
C THR A 56 -4.73 4.54 41.98
N ALA A 57 -5.48 5.09 42.94
CA ALA A 57 -5.29 6.46 43.39
C ALA A 57 -3.96 6.65 44.15
N GLU A 58 -3.61 5.70 45.00
CA GLU A 58 -2.36 5.65 45.75
C GLU A 58 -1.16 5.53 44.81
N GLU A 59 -1.29 4.71 43.77
CA GLU A 59 -0.24 4.54 42.75
C GLU A 59 -0.03 5.82 41.94
N LEU A 60 -1.11 6.53 41.58
CA LEU A 60 -1.02 7.83 40.91
C LEU A 60 -0.31 8.87 41.78
N ASP A 61 -0.60 8.93 43.08
CA ASP A 61 0.08 9.83 44.01
C ASP A 61 1.57 9.50 44.13
N ARG A 62 1.92 8.22 44.20
CA ARG A 62 3.32 7.74 44.24
C ARG A 62 4.10 8.16 42.98
N LEU A 63 3.47 8.07 41.81
CA LEU A 63 4.08 8.51 40.55
C LEU A 63 4.22 10.04 40.50
N ALA A 64 3.20 10.77 40.95
CA ALA A 64 3.18 12.24 40.95
C ALA A 64 4.26 12.84 41.88
N ALA A 65 4.53 12.20 43.02
CA ALA A 65 5.61 12.60 43.92
C ALA A 65 6.99 12.65 43.22
N ASN A 66 7.18 11.88 42.15
CA ASN A 66 8.44 11.79 41.40
C ASN A 66 8.40 12.53 40.05
N CYS A 67 7.28 13.17 39.69
CA CYS A 67 7.10 13.80 38.39
C CYS A 67 6.29 15.10 38.48
N PRO A 68 6.94 16.28 38.51
CA PRO A 68 6.25 17.56 38.59
C PRO A 68 5.29 17.86 37.43
N SER A 69 5.49 17.21 36.28
CA SER A 69 4.62 17.31 35.10
C SER A 69 3.38 16.41 35.18
N LEU A 70 3.24 15.59 36.22
CA LEU A 70 2.07 14.74 36.47
C LEU A 70 1.13 15.40 37.49
N HIS A 71 -0.10 15.64 37.07
CA HIS A 71 -1.17 16.20 37.87
C HIS A 71 -2.27 15.16 38.06
N VAL A 72 -2.51 14.77 39.31
CA VAL A 72 -3.57 13.83 39.69
C VAL A 72 -4.81 14.63 40.06
N VAL A 73 -5.93 14.28 39.44
CA VAL A 73 -7.25 14.82 39.74
C VAL A 73 -8.10 13.69 40.27
N ARG A 74 -8.62 13.86 41.49
CA ARG A 74 -9.53 12.89 42.10
C ARG A 74 -10.98 13.35 41.93
N ASN A 75 -11.80 12.49 41.34
CA ASN A 75 -13.25 12.64 41.38
C ASN A 75 -13.77 11.83 42.56
N PRO A 76 -14.20 12.47 43.66
CA PRO A 76 -14.67 11.75 44.85
C PRO A 76 -16.00 11.03 44.60
N HIS A 77 -16.73 11.42 43.56
CA HIS A 77 -17.93 10.75 43.11
C HIS A 77 -17.68 10.25 41.67
N PRO A 78 -17.67 8.92 41.46
CA PRO A 78 -17.47 8.35 40.12
C PRO A 78 -18.45 8.95 39.12
N CYS A 79 -17.97 9.28 37.94
CA CYS A 79 -18.85 9.72 36.87
C CYS A 79 -19.84 8.59 36.54
N ARG A 80 -21.09 8.97 36.26
CA ARG A 80 -22.04 8.04 35.63
C ARG A 80 -21.53 7.74 34.22
N GLY A 81 -21.36 6.46 33.85
CA GLY A 81 -20.90 6.05 32.53
C GLY A 81 -19.47 5.49 32.52
N GLY A 82 -18.79 5.66 31.39
CA GLY A 82 -17.42 5.21 31.14
C GLY A 82 -16.39 6.34 31.20
N ALA A 83 -15.36 6.30 30.36
CA ALA A 83 -14.23 7.22 30.42
C ALA A 83 -14.55 8.67 29.99
N GLY A 84 -15.76 8.97 29.53
CA GLY A 84 -16.15 10.27 28.99
C GLY A 84 -16.09 11.40 30.03
N GLY A 85 -16.64 11.19 31.22
CA GLY A 85 -16.60 12.15 32.33
C GLY A 85 -15.17 12.49 32.77
N PRO A 86 -14.32 11.49 33.08
CA PRO A 86 -12.92 11.71 33.42
C PRO A 86 -12.12 12.40 32.31
N ARG A 87 -12.33 12.04 31.04
CA ARG A 87 -11.68 12.73 29.91
C ARG A 87 -12.09 14.20 29.81
N ASN A 88 -13.36 14.54 30.05
CA ASN A 88 -13.81 15.94 30.10
C ASN A 88 -13.18 16.71 31.28
N THR A 89 -13.02 16.06 32.43
CA THR A 89 -12.37 16.63 33.62
C THR A 89 -10.90 16.97 33.36
N GLY A 90 -10.19 16.05 32.68
CA GLY A 90 -8.82 16.29 32.23
C GLY A 90 -8.76 17.37 31.16
N LEU A 91 -9.70 17.37 30.21
CA LEU A 91 -9.75 18.34 29.12
C LEU A 91 -9.93 19.78 29.61
N ALA A 92 -10.71 19.98 30.68
CA ALA A 92 -10.88 21.29 31.31
C ALA A 92 -9.59 21.85 31.95
N ARG A 93 -8.59 21.00 32.20
CA ARG A 93 -7.30 21.36 32.80
C ARG A 93 -6.14 21.36 31.80
N ALA A 94 -6.36 20.87 30.59
CA ALA A 94 -5.33 20.75 29.56
C ALA A 94 -4.83 22.12 29.11
N ARG A 95 -3.51 22.33 29.18
CA ARG A 95 -2.85 23.58 28.76
C ARG A 95 -2.05 23.46 27.46
N GLY A 96 -1.79 22.23 27.01
CA GLY A 96 -0.94 21.96 25.85
C GLY A 96 -1.50 22.46 24.54
N ASP A 97 -0.65 22.80 23.57
CA ASP A 97 -1.08 23.10 22.19
C ASP A 97 -1.87 21.94 21.57
N PHE A 98 -1.50 20.73 21.96
CA PHE A 98 -2.19 19.48 21.61
C PHE A 98 -2.67 18.74 22.86
N VAL A 99 -3.67 17.90 22.67
CA VAL A 99 -4.22 16.97 23.65
C VAL A 99 -4.10 15.56 23.12
N PHE A 100 -3.63 14.63 23.95
CA PHE A 100 -3.60 13.21 23.67
C PHE A 100 -4.38 12.45 24.74
N PHE A 101 -5.27 11.53 24.35
CA PHE A 101 -5.97 10.67 25.30
C PHE A 101 -5.30 9.31 25.37
N LEU A 102 -4.79 8.93 26.54
CA LEU A 102 -4.11 7.66 26.78
C LEU A 102 -4.97 6.80 27.70
N ASP A 103 -5.40 5.64 27.24
CA ASP A 103 -6.17 4.71 28.08
C ASP A 103 -5.27 4.09 29.17
N ALA A 104 -5.85 3.83 30.35
CA ALA A 104 -5.10 3.35 31.51
C ALA A 104 -4.53 1.92 31.37
N ASP A 105 -4.98 1.15 30.37
CA ASP A 105 -4.45 -0.19 30.05
C ASP A 105 -3.45 -0.17 28.87
N ALA A 106 -3.28 0.97 28.20
CA ALA A 106 -2.42 1.13 27.04
C ALA A 106 -1.07 1.78 27.39
N ARG A 107 -0.13 1.79 26.44
CA ARG A 107 1.13 2.55 26.58
C ARG A 107 1.56 3.22 25.28
N LEU A 108 2.25 4.35 25.40
CA LEU A 108 2.91 5.01 24.29
C LEU A 108 4.31 4.46 24.07
N ALA A 109 4.75 4.39 22.82
CA ALA A 109 6.16 4.17 22.51
C ALA A 109 6.97 5.45 22.75
N PRO A 110 8.27 5.39 23.09
CA PRO A 110 9.04 6.54 23.56
C PRO A 110 9.04 7.78 22.65
N ASP A 111 9.03 7.59 21.32
CA ASP A 111 9.04 8.69 20.34
C ASP A 111 7.65 9.13 19.87
N ALA A 112 6.56 8.52 20.36
CA ALA A 112 5.23 8.67 19.80
C ALA A 112 4.77 10.14 19.76
N LEU A 113 4.78 10.84 20.90
CA LEU A 113 4.33 12.23 20.96
C LEU A 113 5.23 13.17 20.15
N ARG A 114 6.55 12.96 20.21
CA ARG A 114 7.52 13.77 19.45
C ARG A 114 7.28 13.67 17.94
N ARG A 115 7.05 12.45 17.43
CA ARG A 115 6.76 12.20 16.00
C ARG A 115 5.40 12.76 15.59
N MET A 116 4.36 12.56 16.39
CA MET A 116 3.02 13.07 16.07
C MET A 116 2.97 14.60 16.09
N VAL A 117 3.61 15.26 17.06
CA VAL A 117 3.72 16.73 17.10
C VAL A 117 4.50 17.26 15.89
N ALA A 118 5.65 16.63 15.56
CA ALA A 118 6.42 17.03 14.39
C ALA A 118 5.61 16.89 13.09
N MET A 119 4.85 15.80 12.95
CA MET A 119 3.96 15.59 11.81
C MET A 119 2.87 16.66 11.72
N ALA A 120 2.27 17.05 12.86
CA ALA A 120 1.24 18.08 12.91
C ALA A 120 1.78 19.46 12.52
N ASP A 121 2.93 19.83 13.08
CA ASP A 121 3.57 21.12 12.86
C ASP A 121 4.03 21.26 11.40
N GLN A 122 4.67 20.24 10.84
CA GLN A 122 5.21 20.26 9.46
C GLN A 122 4.11 20.35 8.40
N ASN A 123 2.92 19.80 8.68
CA ASN A 123 1.85 19.68 7.69
C ASN A 123 0.61 20.53 8.02
N GLY A 124 0.66 21.31 9.09
CA GLY A 124 -0.45 22.18 9.53
C GLY A 124 -1.76 21.41 9.76
N THR A 125 -1.69 20.24 10.37
CA THR A 125 -2.86 19.38 10.65
C THR A 125 -3.35 19.53 12.08
N ASP A 126 -4.63 19.21 12.29
CA ASP A 126 -5.30 19.35 13.59
C ASP A 126 -5.46 18.02 14.30
N VAL A 127 -5.43 16.90 13.57
CA VAL A 127 -5.52 15.56 14.16
C VAL A 127 -4.40 14.69 13.61
N VAL A 128 -3.69 13.97 14.48
CA VAL A 128 -2.64 13.03 14.08
C VAL A 128 -2.90 11.65 14.66
N LEU A 129 -2.93 10.66 13.76
CA LEU A 129 -3.02 9.25 14.11
C LEU A 129 -1.61 8.69 14.25
N GLY A 130 -1.30 8.10 15.41
CA GLY A 130 -0.14 7.24 15.58
C GLY A 130 -0.51 5.78 15.34
N LYS A 131 0.37 5.01 14.68
CA LYS A 131 0.13 3.59 14.42
C LYS A 131 -0.15 2.83 15.71
N MET A 132 -1.28 2.13 15.69
CA MET A 132 -1.69 1.25 16.77
C MET A 132 -1.17 -0.16 16.55
N VAL A 133 -0.63 -0.76 17.60
CA VAL A 133 -0.23 -2.16 17.64
C VAL A 133 -0.86 -2.86 18.84
N SER A 134 -1.09 -4.15 18.69
CA SER A 134 -1.64 -4.99 19.76
C SER A 134 -0.64 -6.11 20.07
N PRO A 135 0.01 -6.08 21.24
CA PRO A 135 0.87 -7.18 21.70
C PRO A 135 0.10 -8.50 21.82
N ASP A 136 -1.17 -8.43 22.20
CA ASP A 136 -2.00 -9.59 22.54
C ASP A 136 -2.86 -10.08 21.35
N GLY A 137 -2.53 -9.67 20.13
CA GLY A 137 -3.22 -10.12 18.91
C GLY A 137 -4.59 -9.51 18.66
N ARG A 138 -5.08 -8.58 19.51
CA ARG A 138 -6.30 -7.80 19.22
C ARG A 138 -6.24 -7.13 17.84
N GLY A 139 -7.37 -7.12 17.14
CA GLY A 139 -7.48 -6.49 15.83
C GLY A 139 -7.20 -4.99 15.88
N VAL A 140 -6.19 -4.54 15.13
CA VAL A 140 -5.88 -3.10 14.94
C VAL A 140 -6.24 -2.66 13.51
N PRO A 141 -6.61 -1.39 13.30
CA PRO A 141 -6.84 -0.85 11.96
C PRO A 141 -5.58 -0.99 11.09
N LYS A 142 -5.65 -1.72 9.97
CA LYS A 142 -4.48 -1.91 9.08
C LYS A 142 -4.45 -0.92 7.91
N ALA A 143 -5.62 -0.57 7.38
CA ALA A 143 -5.72 0.19 6.13
C ALA A 143 -5.15 1.61 6.23
N VAL A 144 -5.42 2.31 7.34
CA VAL A 144 -4.93 3.67 7.57
C VAL A 144 -3.42 3.74 7.83
N PHE A 145 -2.84 2.69 8.43
CA PHE A 145 -1.41 2.64 8.79
C PHE A 145 -0.55 1.89 7.77
N ARG A 146 -0.94 1.87 6.49
CA ARG A 146 -0.12 1.26 5.42
C ARG A 146 1.13 2.08 5.09
N HIS A 147 1.02 3.41 5.15
CA HIS A 147 2.11 4.35 4.90
C HIS A 147 1.80 5.68 5.59
N ASN A 148 2.82 6.51 5.78
CA ASN A 148 2.63 7.86 6.33
C ASN A 148 1.73 8.67 5.42
N GLN A 149 0.77 9.39 6.00
CA GLN A 149 -0.07 10.33 5.27
C GLN A 149 0.20 11.71 5.83
N LEU A 150 0.93 12.52 5.07
CA LEU A 150 1.37 13.85 5.51
C LEU A 150 0.19 14.78 5.78
N ARG A 151 -0.80 14.76 4.90
CA ARG A 151 -2.07 15.47 5.04
C ARG A 151 -3.17 14.74 4.28
N THR A 152 -4.30 14.53 4.95
CA THR A 152 -5.49 13.88 4.41
C THR A 152 -6.75 14.41 5.11
N ASP A 153 -7.92 13.87 4.77
CA ASP A 153 -9.21 14.23 5.36
C ASP A 153 -10.06 12.99 5.71
N ALA A 154 -11.25 13.26 6.26
CA ALA A 154 -12.20 12.26 6.75
C ALA A 154 -12.87 11.43 5.64
N HIS A 155 -12.92 11.94 4.40
CA HIS A 155 -13.65 11.36 3.28
C HIS A 155 -12.72 10.62 2.31
N SER A 156 -11.51 11.13 2.10
CA SER A 156 -10.54 10.60 1.12
C SER A 156 -9.61 9.51 1.68
N SER A 157 -9.67 9.25 2.99
CA SER A 157 -8.79 8.26 3.64
C SER A 157 -9.53 7.30 4.56
N HIS A 158 -8.80 6.25 4.95
CA HIS A 158 -9.26 5.30 5.96
C HIS A 158 -9.18 5.85 7.39
N ALA A 159 -8.82 7.12 7.61
CA ALA A 159 -8.69 7.70 8.95
C ALA A 159 -10.02 7.70 9.72
N TYR A 160 -11.11 8.03 9.02
CA TYR A 160 -12.45 8.07 9.61
C TYR A 160 -12.95 6.70 10.07
N ALA A 161 -12.35 5.61 9.57
CA ALA A 161 -12.66 4.26 10.05
C ALA A 161 -12.08 3.95 11.44
N THR A 162 -11.46 4.93 12.10
CA THR A 162 -10.86 4.82 13.44
C THR A 162 -11.33 5.98 14.31
N LEU A 163 -12.35 5.76 15.14
CA LEU A 163 -13.01 6.83 15.90
C LEU A 163 -12.65 6.82 17.40
N GLU A 164 -11.75 5.95 17.81
CA GLU A 164 -11.19 5.93 19.16
C GLU A 164 -10.38 7.23 19.42
N PRO A 165 -10.44 7.82 20.62
CA PRO A 165 -9.80 9.10 20.89
C PRO A 165 -8.29 8.99 21.18
N CYS A 166 -7.67 7.82 21.06
CA CYS A 166 -6.23 7.60 21.30
C CYS A 166 -5.33 8.19 20.19
N LYS A 167 -5.45 9.51 19.99
CA LYS A 167 -4.85 10.31 18.91
C LYS A 167 -4.42 11.66 19.45
N LEU A 168 -3.59 12.37 18.69
CA LEU A 168 -3.21 13.74 18.99
C LEU A 168 -4.21 14.70 18.36
N PHE A 169 -4.78 15.61 19.15
CA PHE A 169 -5.72 16.64 18.69
C PHE A 169 -5.19 18.02 19.01
N ARG A 170 -5.29 18.97 18.09
CA ARG A 170 -4.99 20.38 18.35
C ARG A 170 -6.02 20.93 19.33
N ARG A 171 -5.57 21.52 20.45
CA ARG A 171 -6.47 22.04 21.49
C ARG A 171 -7.38 23.14 20.96
N SER A 172 -6.89 24.02 20.08
CA SER A 172 -7.71 25.07 19.49
C SER A 172 -8.87 24.56 18.63
N LEU A 173 -8.74 23.37 18.01
CA LEU A 173 -9.86 22.69 17.33
C LEU A 173 -10.94 22.28 18.33
N ILE A 174 -10.53 21.67 19.44
CA ILE A 174 -11.42 21.23 20.52
C ILE A 174 -12.18 22.42 21.10
N GLU A 175 -11.48 23.52 21.37
CA GLU A 175 -12.05 24.75 21.94
C GLU A 175 -13.02 25.45 20.99
N ARG A 176 -12.61 25.61 19.72
CA ARG A 176 -13.45 26.21 18.66
C ARG A 176 -14.79 25.50 18.52
N LEU A 177 -14.79 24.18 18.62
CA LEU A 177 -15.99 23.35 18.47
C LEU A 177 -16.67 23.02 19.80
N ARG A 178 -16.09 23.45 20.93
CA ARG A 178 -16.53 23.11 22.30
C ARG A 178 -16.72 21.59 22.49
N LEU A 179 -15.81 20.78 21.92
CA LEU A 179 -15.96 19.33 21.94
C LEU A 179 -15.91 18.77 23.37
N ARG A 180 -16.84 17.87 23.68
CA ARG A 180 -16.92 17.12 24.93
C ARG A 180 -17.33 15.68 24.64
N PHE A 181 -16.90 14.76 25.48
CA PHE A 181 -17.35 13.37 25.45
C PHE A 181 -18.74 13.27 26.08
N PRO A 182 -19.69 12.50 25.52
CA PRO A 182 -20.95 12.20 26.19
C PRO A 182 -20.68 11.39 27.45
N ALA A 183 -20.78 12.03 28.62
CA ALA A 183 -20.35 11.43 29.89
C ALA A 183 -21.19 10.22 30.30
N HIS A 184 -22.49 10.19 29.94
CA HIS A 184 -23.44 9.15 30.30
C HIS A 184 -23.19 7.79 29.62
N LEU A 185 -22.36 7.72 28.58
CA LEU A 185 -22.11 6.49 27.84
C LEU A 185 -21.07 5.62 28.54
N HIS A 186 -21.37 4.33 28.70
CA HIS A 186 -20.44 3.33 29.23
C HIS A 186 -19.38 2.90 28.20
N HIS A 187 -19.76 2.87 26.92
CA HIS A 187 -18.90 2.50 25.80
C HIS A 187 -19.11 3.43 24.60
N GLY A 188 -18.08 3.60 23.77
CA GLY A 188 -18.19 4.29 22.48
C GLY A 188 -18.30 5.82 22.57
N GLU A 189 -18.15 6.40 23.76
CA GLU A 189 -18.19 7.83 24.05
C GLU A 189 -17.15 8.64 23.27
N GLY A 190 -16.05 8.00 22.88
CA GLY A 190 -15.03 8.63 22.05
C GLY A 190 -15.44 8.83 20.59
N LYS A 191 -16.38 8.03 20.06
CA LYS A 191 -16.71 8.06 18.64
C LYS A 191 -17.32 9.39 18.19
N PRO A 192 -18.33 9.97 18.88
CA PRO A 192 -18.87 11.28 18.51
C PRO A 192 -17.81 12.39 18.59
N PHE A 193 -16.97 12.38 19.62
CA PHE A 193 -15.89 13.36 19.78
C PHE A 193 -14.93 13.34 18.59
N THR A 194 -14.41 12.17 18.24
CA THR A 194 -13.45 12.01 17.14
C THR A 194 -14.09 12.29 15.79
N ALA A 195 -15.34 11.87 15.58
CA ALA A 195 -16.09 12.18 14.37
C ALA A 195 -16.23 13.69 14.16
N ALA A 196 -16.65 14.44 15.19
CA ALA A 196 -16.72 15.90 15.13
C ALA A 196 -15.36 16.53 14.84
N ALA A 197 -14.29 16.06 15.50
CA ALA A 197 -12.94 16.56 15.27
C ALA A 197 -12.50 16.35 13.82
N TYR A 198 -12.65 15.14 13.26
CA TYR A 198 -12.26 14.85 11.89
C TYR A 198 -13.03 15.65 10.85
N LEU A 199 -14.35 15.78 11.01
CA LEU A 199 -15.20 16.47 10.04
C LEU A 199 -14.99 18.00 10.00
N ASN A 200 -14.30 18.55 11.00
CA ASN A 200 -14.03 19.98 11.12
C ASN A 200 -12.54 20.31 11.19
N ALA A 201 -11.67 19.31 11.08
CA ALA A 201 -10.22 19.47 11.09
C ALA A 201 -9.76 20.14 9.78
N SER A 202 -8.81 21.06 9.87
CA SER A 202 -8.17 21.65 8.69
C SER A 202 -7.41 20.58 7.90
N GLY A 203 -6.90 19.56 8.57
CA GLY A 203 -6.29 18.38 7.97
C GLY A 203 -5.98 17.31 9.01
N ILE A 204 -5.79 16.08 8.55
CA ILE A 204 -5.45 14.89 9.35
C ILE A 204 -4.09 14.37 8.88
N SER A 205 -3.22 13.96 9.79
CA SER A 205 -1.97 13.26 9.43
C SER A 205 -1.91 11.86 10.05
N VAL A 206 -1.11 10.98 9.44
CA VAL A 206 -0.91 9.61 9.92
C VAL A 206 0.59 9.31 10.00
N VAL A 207 1.05 8.92 11.19
CA VAL A 207 2.36 8.33 11.45
C VAL A 207 2.22 6.80 11.44
N ALA A 208 2.65 6.17 10.36
CA ALA A 208 2.53 4.74 10.10
C ALA A 208 3.88 3.99 10.14
N ASP A 209 4.99 4.71 10.05
CA ASP A 209 6.35 4.17 10.06
C ASP A 209 6.91 3.87 11.45
N TYR A 210 6.15 4.17 12.50
CA TYR A 210 6.52 3.96 13.89
C TYR A 210 5.32 3.50 14.70
N ASP A 211 5.48 2.42 15.46
CA ASP A 211 4.44 1.89 16.34
C ASP A 211 4.29 2.85 17.54
N CYS A 212 3.25 3.69 17.51
CA CYS A 212 3.10 4.79 18.46
C CYS A 212 2.33 4.38 19.72
N TYR A 213 1.28 3.57 19.56
CA TYR A 213 0.31 3.25 20.61
C TYR A 213 0.14 1.74 20.74
N HIS A 214 0.48 1.20 21.91
CA HIS A 214 0.35 -0.22 22.21
C HIS A 214 -0.91 -0.44 23.04
N LEU A 215 -1.87 -1.16 22.47
CA LEU A 215 -3.11 -1.52 23.15
C LEU A 215 -2.83 -2.42 24.36
N GLY A 216 -3.64 -2.23 25.40
CA GLY A 216 -3.72 -3.15 26.54
C GLY A 216 -4.50 -4.42 26.26
N PRO A 217 -4.59 -5.31 27.26
CA PRO A 217 -5.33 -6.58 27.18
C PRO A 217 -6.83 -6.39 26.86
N GLY A 218 -7.33 -5.15 26.96
CA GLY A 218 -8.65 -4.77 26.49
C GLY A 218 -9.75 -4.99 27.53
N ARG A 219 -10.89 -4.36 27.25
CA ARG A 219 -12.12 -4.51 28.03
C ARG A 219 -13.08 -5.46 27.33
N THR A 220 -14.06 -5.97 28.09
CA THR A 220 -15.17 -6.78 27.58
C THR A 220 -15.85 -6.07 26.41
N ALA A 221 -16.29 -6.85 25.41
CA ALA A 221 -17.00 -6.29 24.27
C ALA A 221 -18.34 -5.67 24.73
N ALA A 222 -18.65 -4.49 24.19
CA ALA A 222 -19.92 -3.80 24.44
C ALA A 222 -21.11 -4.68 23.99
N GLY A 223 -22.13 -4.77 24.83
CA GLY A 223 -23.40 -5.44 24.52
C GLY A 223 -24.23 -4.65 23.50
N LEU A 224 -25.41 -5.18 23.12
CA LEU A 224 -26.28 -4.47 22.17
C LEU A 224 -26.79 -3.14 22.75
N ALA A 225 -27.20 -3.11 24.02
CA ALA A 225 -27.65 -1.89 24.69
C ALA A 225 -26.61 -0.75 24.61
N ASP A 226 -25.36 -1.03 25.01
CA ASP A 226 -24.26 -0.08 24.93
C ASP A 226 -24.03 0.45 23.50
N ARG A 227 -24.15 -0.44 22.50
CA ARG A 227 -23.99 -0.07 21.10
C ARG A 227 -25.10 0.87 20.65
N VAL A 228 -26.34 0.54 20.97
CA VAL A 228 -27.52 1.36 20.65
C VAL A 228 -27.39 2.73 21.32
N ASP A 229 -27.07 2.79 22.61
CA ASP A 229 -26.88 4.05 23.34
C ASP A 229 -25.79 4.94 22.69
N ALA A 230 -24.68 4.34 22.26
CA ALA A 230 -23.59 5.05 21.59
C ALA A 230 -23.92 5.51 20.16
N MET A 231 -24.86 4.86 19.48
CA MET A 231 -25.22 5.18 18.09
C MET A 231 -25.88 6.55 17.98
N ARG A 232 -26.79 6.90 18.89
CA ARG A 232 -27.51 8.19 18.83
C ARG A 232 -26.60 9.40 18.73
N PRO A 233 -25.71 9.68 19.71
CA PRO A 233 -24.85 10.85 19.63
C PRO A 233 -23.87 10.77 18.46
N LEU A 234 -23.51 9.57 18.00
CA LEU A 234 -22.63 9.39 16.84
C LEU A 234 -23.29 9.82 15.53
N PHE A 235 -24.50 9.31 15.25
CA PHE A 235 -25.25 9.63 14.04
C PHE A 235 -25.64 11.11 14.01
N GLU A 236 -26.13 11.64 15.14
CA GLU A 236 -26.45 13.07 15.24
C GLU A 236 -25.23 13.96 15.01
N THR A 237 -24.08 13.59 15.57
CA THR A 237 -22.84 14.36 15.38
C THR A 237 -22.37 14.33 13.94
N ALA A 238 -22.42 13.16 13.29
CA ALA A 238 -22.14 13.04 11.87
C ALA A 238 -23.08 13.92 11.03
N ALA A 239 -24.38 13.89 11.30
CA ALA A 239 -25.36 14.71 10.59
C ALA A 239 -25.13 16.21 10.79
N ARG A 240 -24.81 16.64 12.02
CA ARG A 240 -24.51 18.05 12.37
C ARG A 240 -23.28 18.59 11.67
N HIS A 241 -22.24 17.77 11.49
CA HIS A 241 -20.94 18.21 10.94
C HIS A 241 -20.70 17.81 9.49
N THR A 242 -21.71 17.29 8.79
CA THR A 242 -21.64 17.01 7.35
C THR A 242 -22.76 17.71 6.61
N ARG A 243 -22.46 18.23 5.42
CA ARG A 243 -23.48 18.75 4.51
C ARG A 243 -24.28 17.59 3.89
N PRO A 244 -25.60 17.73 3.69
CA PRO A 244 -26.40 16.74 2.97
C PRO A 244 -25.80 16.40 1.59
N GLY A 245 -26.04 15.17 1.12
CA GLY A 245 -25.49 14.65 -0.13
C GLY A 245 -24.29 13.72 0.09
N THR A 246 -23.47 13.53 -0.96
CA THR A 246 -22.38 12.55 -0.99
C THR A 246 -21.42 12.60 0.22
N PRO A 247 -21.01 13.77 0.75
CA PRO A 247 -20.12 13.82 1.92
C PRO A 247 -20.77 13.20 3.17
N ARG A 248 -22.04 13.49 3.44
CA ARG A 248 -22.79 12.88 4.54
C ARG A 248 -23.05 11.41 4.28
N ASP A 249 -23.45 11.05 3.07
CA ASP A 249 -23.76 9.65 2.74
C ASP A 249 -22.53 8.75 2.92
N THR A 250 -21.33 9.22 2.56
CA THR A 250 -20.08 8.49 2.77
C THR A 250 -19.83 8.19 4.26
N VAL A 251 -20.08 9.18 5.12
CA VAL A 251 -19.93 9.05 6.57
C VAL A 251 -21.01 8.18 7.19
N MET A 252 -22.27 8.35 6.76
CA MET A 252 -23.38 7.54 7.25
C MET A 252 -23.26 6.09 6.81
N LEU A 253 -22.76 5.83 5.60
CA LEU A 253 -22.51 4.48 5.11
C LEU A 253 -21.51 3.75 6.02
N HIS A 254 -20.48 4.45 6.48
CA HIS A 254 -19.56 3.91 7.48
C HIS A 254 -20.29 3.50 8.77
N HIS A 255 -21.08 4.41 9.34
CA HIS A 255 -21.80 4.16 10.60
C HIS A 255 -22.86 3.07 10.47
N ILE A 256 -23.58 3.02 9.35
CA ILE A 256 -24.55 1.97 9.05
C ILE A 256 -23.85 0.61 9.03
N ARG A 257 -22.73 0.49 8.32
CA ARG A 257 -22.00 -0.78 8.21
C ARG A 257 -21.32 -1.21 9.51
N ARG A 258 -20.86 -0.25 10.32
CA ARG A 258 -20.04 -0.53 11.52
C ARG A 258 -20.84 -0.58 12.81
N GLU A 259 -22.01 0.05 12.84
CA GLU A 259 -22.86 0.11 14.04
C GLU A 259 -24.24 -0.50 13.78
N LEU A 260 -25.00 0.02 12.81
CA LEU A 260 -26.39 -0.40 12.59
C LEU A 260 -26.47 -1.88 12.16
N CYS A 261 -25.81 -2.29 11.08
CA CYS A 261 -25.91 -3.67 10.60
C CYS A 261 -25.38 -4.70 11.62
N PRO A 262 -24.26 -4.46 12.34
CA PRO A 262 -23.87 -5.33 13.46
C PRO A 262 -24.87 -5.38 14.60
N ALA A 263 -25.54 -4.27 14.93
CA ALA A 263 -26.62 -4.23 15.92
C ALA A 263 -27.78 -5.14 15.49
N LEU A 264 -28.22 -5.05 14.23
CA LEU A 264 -29.26 -5.93 13.68
C LEU A 264 -28.86 -7.41 13.75
N ARG A 265 -27.59 -7.71 13.46
CA ARG A 265 -27.07 -9.09 13.54
C ARG A 265 -26.96 -9.63 14.97
N ALA A 266 -26.98 -8.77 15.98
CA ALA A 266 -26.94 -9.16 17.38
C ALA A 266 -28.34 -9.41 17.96
N LEU A 267 -29.41 -8.86 17.35
CA LEU A 267 -30.79 -8.99 17.84
C LEU A 267 -31.21 -10.42 18.22
N PRO A 268 -30.89 -11.49 17.45
CA PRO A 268 -31.31 -12.84 17.82
C PRO A 268 -30.68 -13.40 19.10
N ARG A 269 -29.72 -12.69 19.71
CA ARG A 269 -29.07 -13.07 20.98
C ARG A 269 -29.74 -12.45 22.20
N GLU A 270 -30.59 -11.44 22.00
CA GLU A 270 -31.30 -10.76 23.07
C GLU A 270 -32.65 -11.45 23.34
N ASP A 271 -33.26 -11.12 24.47
CA ASP A 271 -34.65 -11.47 24.72
C ASP A 271 -35.56 -10.85 23.64
N GLU A 272 -36.56 -11.60 23.19
CA GLU A 272 -37.42 -11.17 22.08
C GLU A 272 -38.24 -9.93 22.42
N THR A 273 -38.74 -9.84 23.66
CA THR A 273 -39.50 -8.68 24.14
C THR A 273 -38.59 -7.46 24.17
N GLU A 274 -37.37 -7.60 24.71
CA GLU A 274 -36.40 -6.51 24.74
C GLU A 274 -35.98 -6.08 23.31
N ALA A 275 -35.72 -7.03 22.42
CA ALA A 275 -35.39 -6.75 21.03
C ALA A 275 -36.51 -5.96 20.33
N ARG A 276 -37.77 -6.36 20.53
CA ARG A 276 -38.94 -5.80 19.85
C ARG A 276 -39.37 -4.46 20.42
N GLU A 277 -39.37 -4.29 21.74
CA GLU A 277 -39.92 -3.11 22.40
C GLU A 277 -38.87 -2.02 22.64
N ARG A 278 -37.61 -2.40 22.89
CA ARG A 278 -36.54 -1.46 23.20
C ARG A 278 -35.68 -1.13 21.99
N PHE A 279 -35.02 -2.14 21.40
CA PHE A 279 -33.97 -1.90 20.41
C PHE A 279 -34.52 -1.58 19.01
N LEU A 280 -35.52 -2.35 18.55
CA LEU A 280 -36.04 -2.23 17.19
C LEU A 280 -36.62 -0.83 16.86
N PRO A 281 -37.44 -0.19 17.72
CA PRO A 281 -38.00 1.13 17.40
C PRO A 281 -36.91 2.19 17.21
N GLU A 282 -35.85 2.11 18.01
CA GLU A 282 -34.74 3.05 17.95
C GLU A 282 -33.89 2.83 16.69
N LEU A 283 -33.52 1.58 16.40
CA LEU A 283 -32.79 1.20 15.19
C LEU A 283 -33.57 1.59 13.92
N ARG A 284 -34.89 1.37 13.92
CA ARG A 284 -35.79 1.73 12.81
C ARG A 284 -35.81 3.24 12.59
N ARG A 285 -35.96 4.02 13.66
CA ARG A 285 -35.94 5.48 13.60
C ARG A 285 -34.67 6.00 12.94
N TRP A 286 -33.50 5.43 13.26
CA TRP A 286 -32.24 5.83 12.63
C TRP A 286 -32.12 5.40 11.18
N ALA A 287 -32.55 4.18 10.85
CA ALA A 287 -32.58 3.74 9.47
C ALA A 287 -33.47 4.65 8.61
N GLN A 288 -34.61 5.10 9.13
CA GLN A 288 -35.47 6.08 8.45
C GLN A 288 -34.82 7.46 8.34
N ALA A 289 -34.18 7.95 9.41
CA ALA A 289 -33.60 9.30 9.43
C ALA A 289 -32.27 9.44 8.65
N HIS A 290 -31.47 8.37 8.54
CA HIS A 290 -30.07 8.47 8.11
C HIS A 290 -29.66 7.59 6.93
N CYS A 291 -30.46 6.59 6.52
CA CYS A 291 -30.22 5.85 5.28
C CYS A 291 -30.88 6.56 4.10
N SER A 292 -30.33 7.65 3.58
CA SER A 292 -30.93 8.37 2.43
C SER A 292 -31.19 7.45 1.23
N ASP A 293 -32.11 7.83 0.35
CA ASP A 293 -32.42 7.07 -0.87
C ASP A 293 -31.24 7.07 -1.87
N THR A 294 -30.32 8.02 -1.74
CA THR A 294 -29.04 8.04 -2.48
C THR A 294 -28.01 7.08 -1.89
N LEU A 295 -28.00 6.91 -0.56
CA LEU A 295 -27.12 5.97 0.12
C LEU A 295 -27.60 4.53 -0.01
N PHE A 296 -28.91 4.29 0.10
CA PHE A 296 -29.48 2.95 0.17
C PHE A 296 -29.00 2.02 -0.96
N PRO A 297 -28.95 2.44 -2.25
CA PRO A 297 -28.41 1.62 -3.33
C PRO A 297 -26.95 1.22 -3.18
N THR A 298 -26.14 1.90 -2.35
CA THR A 298 -24.71 1.64 -2.10
C THR A 298 -24.44 0.56 -1.04
N LEU A 299 -25.46 0.19 -0.26
CA LEU A 299 -25.42 -0.95 0.67
C LEU A 299 -25.43 -2.28 -0.10
N THR A 300 -24.76 -3.31 0.42
CA THR A 300 -24.78 -4.66 -0.20
C THR A 300 -26.19 -5.25 -0.17
N ALA A 301 -26.51 -6.22 -1.04
CA ALA A 301 -27.86 -6.82 -1.05
C ALA A 301 -28.32 -7.35 0.32
N PRO A 302 -27.47 -8.08 1.10
CA PRO A 302 -27.85 -8.45 2.47
C PRO A 302 -28.08 -7.25 3.40
N GLU A 303 -27.28 -6.18 3.28
CA GLU A 303 -27.46 -4.95 4.06
C GLU A 303 -28.76 -4.22 3.69
N ARG A 304 -29.08 -4.11 2.39
CA ARG A 304 -30.31 -3.48 1.91
C ARG A 304 -31.54 -4.24 2.35
N LEU A 305 -31.53 -5.56 2.25
CA LEU A 305 -32.63 -6.40 2.71
C LEU A 305 -32.89 -6.19 4.21
N MET A 306 -31.86 -6.26 5.05
CA MET A 306 -32.00 -6.00 6.49
C MET A 306 -32.52 -4.59 6.78
N VAL A 307 -31.98 -3.57 6.10
CA VAL A 307 -32.40 -2.16 6.30
C VAL A 307 -33.82 -1.93 5.79
N HIS A 308 -34.23 -2.57 4.70
CA HIS A 308 -35.59 -2.50 4.17
C HIS A 308 -36.58 -3.11 5.16
N LEU A 309 -36.35 -4.35 5.61
CA LEU A 309 -37.20 -5.04 6.58
C LEU A 309 -37.31 -4.26 7.91
N LEU A 310 -36.21 -3.66 8.34
CA LEU A 310 -36.19 -2.77 9.50
C LEU A 310 -37.09 -1.53 9.29
N ARG A 311 -36.99 -0.87 8.13
CA ARG A 311 -37.77 0.34 7.79
C ARG A 311 -39.27 0.06 7.70
N THR A 312 -39.64 -1.08 7.14
CA THR A 312 -41.03 -1.53 6.98
C THR A 312 -41.60 -2.18 8.24
N GLY A 313 -40.78 -2.43 9.27
CA GLY A 313 -41.24 -2.99 10.54
C GLY A 313 -41.51 -4.49 10.50
N ARG A 314 -40.90 -5.20 9.54
CA ARG A 314 -41.04 -6.65 9.32
C ARG A 314 -40.06 -7.40 10.24
N PHE A 315 -40.34 -7.44 11.53
CA PHE A 315 -39.43 -7.96 12.56
C PHE A 315 -39.09 -9.45 12.39
N GLU A 316 -40.10 -10.30 12.21
CA GLU A 316 -39.89 -11.75 12.07
C GLU A 316 -39.02 -12.09 10.85
N ASP A 317 -39.29 -11.41 9.72
CA ASP A 317 -38.53 -11.58 8.49
C ASP A 317 -37.09 -11.10 8.66
N LEU A 318 -36.87 -9.99 9.38
CA LEU A 318 -35.54 -9.51 9.72
C LEU A 318 -34.77 -10.55 10.56
N LEU A 319 -35.39 -11.10 11.60
CA LEU A 319 -34.76 -12.15 12.41
C LEU A 319 -34.47 -13.41 11.59
N SER A 320 -35.37 -13.79 10.68
CA SER A 320 -35.17 -14.91 9.76
C SER A 320 -33.93 -14.70 8.88
N VAL A 321 -33.80 -13.54 8.23
CA VAL A 321 -32.63 -13.18 7.41
C VAL A 321 -31.34 -13.20 8.23
N VAL A 322 -31.37 -12.61 9.43
CA VAL A 322 -30.18 -12.57 10.28
C VAL A 322 -29.76 -13.99 10.71
N ARG A 323 -30.70 -14.82 11.16
CA ARG A 323 -30.43 -16.22 11.58
C ARG A 323 -29.90 -17.07 10.43
N ASN A 324 -30.37 -16.82 9.22
CA ASN A 324 -30.05 -17.63 8.03
C ASN A 324 -28.92 -17.08 7.15
N THR A 325 -28.28 -15.96 7.54
CA THR A 325 -27.21 -15.27 6.78
C THR A 325 -26.22 -16.20 6.07
N LYS A 326 -25.71 -17.26 6.73
CA LYS A 326 -24.74 -18.19 6.13
C LYS A 326 -25.32 -19.08 5.04
N ARG A 327 -26.58 -19.51 5.21
CA ARG A 327 -27.32 -20.31 4.24
C ARG A 327 -27.66 -19.44 3.04
N ASP A 328 -28.22 -18.27 3.31
CA ASP A 328 -28.74 -17.37 2.27
C ASP A 328 -27.59 -16.83 1.39
N ALA A 329 -26.40 -16.60 1.95
CA ALA A 329 -25.22 -16.20 1.19
C ALA A 329 -24.76 -17.22 0.12
N ARG A 330 -25.29 -18.45 0.13
CA ARG A 330 -25.02 -19.48 -0.88
C ARG A 330 -26.04 -19.52 -2.00
N CYS A 331 -27.12 -18.74 -1.92
CA CYS A 331 -28.08 -18.64 -3.00
C CYS A 331 -27.41 -18.11 -4.27
N GLY A 332 -27.83 -18.62 -5.42
CA GLY A 332 -27.33 -18.22 -6.72
C GLY A 332 -27.83 -16.85 -7.18
N HIS A 333 -27.72 -16.60 -8.48
CA HIS A 333 -28.12 -15.34 -9.09
C HIS A 333 -29.01 -15.58 -10.31
N LEU A 334 -29.84 -14.59 -10.61
CA LEU A 334 -30.64 -14.50 -11.83
C LEU A 334 -30.18 -13.28 -12.63
N VAL A 335 -29.87 -13.47 -13.90
CA VAL A 335 -29.62 -12.38 -14.83
C VAL A 335 -30.89 -12.10 -15.64
N GLU A 336 -31.39 -10.87 -15.57
CA GLU A 336 -32.60 -10.45 -16.28
C GLU A 336 -32.42 -9.03 -16.80
N LYS A 337 -32.54 -8.83 -18.13
CA LYS A 337 -32.45 -7.53 -18.80
C LYS A 337 -31.20 -6.71 -18.41
N GLY A 338 -30.04 -7.37 -18.28
CA GLY A 338 -28.77 -6.73 -17.93
C GLY A 338 -28.60 -6.40 -16.45
N SER A 339 -29.54 -6.81 -15.60
CA SER A 339 -29.44 -6.72 -14.14
C SER A 339 -29.18 -8.11 -13.55
N VAL A 340 -28.48 -8.16 -12.42
CA VAL A 340 -28.21 -9.40 -11.70
C VAL A 340 -28.83 -9.35 -10.31
N TYR A 341 -29.70 -10.31 -10.00
CA TYR A 341 -30.40 -10.39 -8.73
C TYR A 341 -29.93 -11.60 -7.91
N TRP A 342 -29.70 -11.38 -6.63
CA TRP A 342 -29.44 -12.44 -5.66
C TRP A 342 -30.72 -13.22 -5.37
N LEU A 343 -30.72 -14.53 -5.64
CA LEU A 343 -31.86 -15.45 -5.50
C LEU A 343 -32.12 -15.82 -4.03
N HIS A 344 -32.23 -14.82 -3.18
CA HIS A 344 -32.65 -14.97 -1.79
C HIS A 344 -34.09 -15.52 -1.72
N PRO A 345 -34.49 -16.30 -0.70
CA PRO A 345 -35.85 -16.81 -0.57
C PRO A 345 -36.97 -15.76 -0.64
N PHE A 346 -36.70 -14.52 -0.22
CA PHE A 346 -37.64 -13.39 -0.33
C PHE A 346 -37.64 -12.67 -1.68
N PHE A 347 -36.78 -13.05 -2.62
CA PHE A 347 -36.77 -12.43 -3.94
C PHE A 347 -38.04 -12.82 -4.71
N ARG A 348 -38.89 -11.82 -5.02
CA ARG A 348 -40.19 -11.99 -5.69
C ARG A 348 -41.13 -12.98 -4.99
N ASP A 349 -40.96 -13.17 -3.69
CA ASP A 349 -41.93 -13.87 -2.86
C ASP A 349 -43.23 -13.04 -2.81
N PRO A 350 -44.37 -13.56 -3.30
CA PRO A 350 -45.63 -12.82 -3.35
C PRO A 350 -46.14 -12.39 -1.97
N ASP A 351 -45.76 -13.10 -0.90
CA ASP A 351 -46.18 -12.78 0.47
C ASP A 351 -45.26 -11.74 1.15
N ALA A 352 -44.08 -11.48 0.56
CA ALA A 352 -43.06 -10.60 1.16
C ALA A 352 -43.15 -9.15 0.65
N GLU A 353 -43.58 -8.93 -0.60
CA GLU A 353 -43.67 -7.61 -1.27
C GLU A 353 -42.38 -6.77 -1.18
N ILE A 354 -41.20 -7.41 -1.22
CA ILE A 354 -39.90 -6.73 -1.13
C ILE A 354 -39.43 -6.29 -2.52
N PRO A 355 -39.04 -5.02 -2.73
CA PRO A 355 -38.57 -4.55 -4.04
C PRO A 355 -37.32 -5.26 -4.55
N ASP A 356 -37.26 -5.56 -5.85
CA ASP A 356 -36.12 -6.18 -6.54
C ASP A 356 -34.78 -5.45 -6.28
N ALA A 357 -34.82 -4.13 -6.08
CA ALA A 357 -33.65 -3.31 -5.74
C ALA A 357 -32.95 -3.77 -4.43
N CYS A 358 -33.65 -4.44 -3.51
CA CYS A 358 -33.01 -5.02 -2.33
C CYS A 358 -32.04 -6.15 -2.72
N PHE A 359 -32.33 -6.87 -3.79
CA PHE A 359 -31.62 -8.07 -4.24
C PHE A 359 -30.62 -7.80 -5.38
N ASP A 360 -30.60 -6.58 -5.94
CA ASP A 360 -29.72 -6.19 -7.05
C ASP A 360 -28.22 -6.22 -6.69
N VAL A 361 -27.48 -7.17 -7.28
CA VAL A 361 -26.03 -7.32 -7.13
C VAL A 361 -25.27 -7.00 -8.40
N THR A 362 -25.91 -6.38 -9.39
CA THR A 362 -25.37 -6.11 -10.73
C THR A 362 -23.90 -5.67 -10.65
N ASP A 363 -23.62 -4.51 -10.05
CA ASP A 363 -22.27 -3.93 -9.99
C ASP A 363 -21.38 -4.42 -8.84
N ARG A 364 -21.69 -5.61 -8.28
CA ARG A 364 -21.06 -6.07 -7.03
C ARG A 364 -20.47 -7.46 -7.10
N LEU A 365 -20.75 -8.22 -8.15
CA LEU A 365 -20.17 -9.54 -8.31
C LEU A 365 -18.68 -9.42 -8.64
N PRO A 366 -17.79 -10.00 -7.80
CA PRO A 366 -16.36 -9.95 -8.05
C PRO A 366 -15.98 -10.85 -9.22
N VAL A 367 -14.96 -10.46 -9.97
CA VAL A 367 -14.31 -11.35 -10.95
C VAL A 367 -13.28 -12.19 -10.21
N ARG A 368 -13.44 -13.51 -10.25
CA ARG A 368 -12.40 -14.46 -9.83
C ARG A 368 -11.49 -14.66 -11.02
N HIS A 369 -10.18 -14.45 -10.85
CA HIS A 369 -9.22 -14.68 -11.92
C HIS A 369 -7.89 -15.23 -11.40
N HIS A 370 -7.21 -15.99 -12.25
CA HIS A 370 -5.89 -16.55 -12.00
C HIS A 370 -5.06 -16.51 -13.28
N LEU A 371 -3.84 -15.98 -13.22
CA LEU A 371 -2.89 -16.03 -14.32
C LEU A 371 -2.12 -17.35 -14.22
N ALA A 372 -2.36 -18.25 -15.17
CA ALA A 372 -1.69 -19.55 -15.26
C ALA A 372 -0.36 -19.46 -16.04
N GLY A 373 -0.22 -18.50 -16.95
CA GLY A 373 1.04 -18.29 -17.65
C GLY A 373 1.04 -17.13 -18.63
N ALA A 374 2.22 -16.60 -18.89
CA ALA A 374 2.45 -15.67 -19.99
C ALA A 374 3.76 -16.08 -20.66
N ALA A 375 3.69 -16.61 -21.88
CA ALA A 375 4.83 -17.18 -22.55
C ALA A 375 4.86 -16.77 -24.02
N TRP A 376 6.07 -16.61 -24.54
CA TRP A 376 6.27 -16.28 -25.94
C TRP A 376 5.94 -17.46 -26.85
N HIS A 377 5.06 -17.24 -27.82
CA HIS A 377 4.73 -18.17 -28.89
C HIS A 377 5.16 -17.60 -30.25
N GLY A 378 5.96 -18.36 -31.01
CA GLY A 378 6.54 -17.85 -32.26
C GLY A 378 7.52 -16.69 -32.04
N ARG A 379 7.55 -15.69 -32.94
CA ARG A 379 8.50 -14.56 -32.89
C ARG A 379 7.91 -13.26 -32.32
N SER A 380 6.61 -13.03 -32.47
CA SER A 380 5.96 -11.74 -32.12
C SER A 380 4.76 -11.86 -31.18
N THR A 381 4.33 -13.08 -30.84
CA THR A 381 3.11 -13.30 -30.07
C THR A 381 3.42 -13.68 -28.63
N LEU A 382 2.85 -12.96 -27.68
CA LEU A 382 2.84 -13.33 -26.27
C LEU A 382 1.51 -14.02 -25.97
N ARG A 383 1.54 -15.31 -25.67
CA ARG A 383 0.37 -16.08 -25.27
C ARG A 383 0.18 -15.95 -23.76
N VAL A 384 -0.94 -15.39 -23.36
CA VAL A 384 -1.35 -15.27 -21.96
C VAL A 384 -2.45 -16.28 -21.69
N ARG A 385 -2.31 -17.06 -20.62
CA ARG A 385 -3.23 -18.11 -20.21
C ARG A 385 -3.69 -17.88 -18.78
N GLY A 386 -4.93 -18.22 -18.49
CA GLY A 386 -5.47 -18.11 -17.16
C GLY A 386 -6.86 -18.69 -17.05
N ARG A 387 -7.44 -18.45 -15.89
CA ARG A 387 -8.83 -18.76 -15.60
C ARG A 387 -9.53 -17.48 -15.15
N ALA A 388 -10.75 -17.24 -15.59
CA ALA A 388 -11.58 -16.19 -15.02
C ALA A 388 -13.07 -16.46 -15.14
N ALA A 389 -13.83 -16.00 -14.14
CA ALA A 389 -15.28 -16.06 -14.12
C ALA A 389 -15.85 -14.92 -13.25
N ILE A 390 -17.07 -14.48 -13.56
CA ILE A 390 -17.84 -13.62 -12.66
C ILE A 390 -18.45 -14.51 -11.56
N ASP A 391 -18.22 -14.17 -10.30
CA ASP A 391 -18.62 -15.02 -9.19
C ASP A 391 -20.14 -15.24 -9.15
N GLY A 392 -20.55 -16.52 -9.11
CA GLY A 392 -21.95 -16.91 -9.05
C GLY A 392 -22.74 -16.76 -10.36
N LEU A 393 -22.07 -16.53 -11.49
CA LEU A 393 -22.65 -16.60 -12.84
C LEU A 393 -22.00 -17.74 -13.64
N GLU A 394 -22.83 -18.47 -14.39
CA GLU A 394 -22.36 -19.45 -15.36
C GLU A 394 -21.88 -18.75 -16.63
N THR A 395 -20.83 -19.29 -17.24
CA THR A 395 -20.19 -18.72 -18.45
C THR A 395 -20.53 -19.61 -19.64
N ASP A 396 -21.12 -19.04 -20.69
CA ASP A 396 -21.33 -19.72 -21.96
C ASP A 396 -20.09 -19.52 -22.87
N PRO A 397 -19.32 -20.57 -23.21
CA PRO A 397 -18.11 -20.39 -24.01
C PRO A 397 -18.36 -19.86 -25.44
N GLU A 398 -19.57 -19.97 -26.00
CA GLU A 398 -19.88 -19.47 -27.33
C GLU A 398 -20.16 -17.95 -27.32
N GLU A 399 -20.93 -17.49 -26.33
CA GLU A 399 -21.40 -16.10 -26.19
C GLU A 399 -20.53 -15.24 -25.27
N ASP A 400 -20.02 -15.82 -24.17
CA ASP A 400 -19.35 -15.13 -23.06
C ASP A 400 -17.82 -15.20 -23.17
N ARG A 401 -17.27 -14.51 -24.16
CA ARG A 401 -15.82 -14.47 -24.39
C ARG A 401 -15.13 -13.42 -23.52
N ALA A 402 -14.12 -13.85 -22.78
CA ALA A 402 -13.20 -12.94 -22.11
C ALA A 402 -12.30 -12.20 -23.12
N GLU A 403 -11.85 -11.00 -22.77
CA GLU A 403 -10.93 -10.19 -23.59
C GLU A 403 -9.80 -9.65 -22.72
N LEU A 404 -8.56 -9.71 -23.20
CA LEU A 404 -7.49 -8.92 -22.61
C LEU A 404 -7.60 -7.48 -23.09
N VAL A 405 -7.62 -6.54 -22.15
CA VAL A 405 -7.69 -5.11 -22.43
C VAL A 405 -6.35 -4.48 -22.06
N LEU A 406 -5.56 -4.09 -23.07
CA LEU A 406 -4.26 -3.45 -22.90
C LEU A 406 -4.45 -1.93 -22.88
N ARG A 407 -4.08 -1.27 -21.78
CA ARG A 407 -4.18 0.20 -21.64
C ARG A 407 -2.80 0.81 -21.49
N ARG A 408 -2.47 1.82 -22.29
CA ARG A 408 -1.19 2.53 -22.18
C ARG A 408 -1.23 3.54 -21.01
N ARG A 409 -0.20 3.60 -20.15
CA ARG A 409 -0.23 4.47 -18.94
C ARG A 409 -0.20 5.96 -19.21
N GLU A 410 0.54 6.37 -20.22
CA GLU A 410 0.85 7.78 -20.50
C GLU A 410 -0.09 8.38 -21.56
N ALA A 411 -1.09 7.63 -22.01
CA ALA A 411 -2.02 8.02 -23.05
C ALA A 411 -3.39 7.33 -22.86
N CYS A 412 -4.39 7.69 -23.66
CA CYS A 412 -5.73 7.08 -23.59
C CYS A 412 -5.92 5.91 -24.57
N ASP A 413 -4.83 5.27 -25.03
CA ASP A 413 -4.92 4.15 -25.98
C ASP A 413 -5.35 2.86 -25.27
N GLU A 414 -6.32 2.17 -25.87
CA GLU A 414 -6.84 0.89 -25.41
C GLU A 414 -6.89 -0.09 -26.59
N VAL A 415 -6.35 -1.29 -26.40
CA VAL A 415 -6.37 -2.38 -27.38
C VAL A 415 -7.00 -3.61 -26.75
N ARG A 416 -8.02 -4.19 -27.40
CA ARG A 416 -8.72 -5.39 -26.92
C ARG A 416 -8.32 -6.62 -27.73
N ILE A 417 -7.90 -7.66 -27.03
CA ILE A 417 -7.45 -8.92 -27.62
C ILE A 417 -8.43 -10.02 -27.18
N PRO A 418 -9.19 -10.62 -28.10
CA PRO A 418 -10.08 -11.72 -27.77
C PRO A 418 -9.34 -12.88 -27.12
N ALA A 419 -9.91 -13.44 -26.06
CA ALA A 419 -9.49 -14.71 -25.51
C ALA A 419 -10.35 -15.84 -26.08
N VAL A 420 -9.78 -17.03 -26.15
CA VAL A 420 -10.45 -18.25 -26.58
C VAL A 420 -10.44 -19.24 -25.41
N ALA A 421 -11.58 -19.89 -25.17
CA ALA A 421 -11.67 -20.96 -24.20
C ALA A 421 -10.69 -22.09 -24.55
N THR A 422 -9.95 -22.61 -23.57
CA THR A 422 -8.91 -23.64 -23.82
C THR A 422 -9.34 -25.05 -23.45
N ALA A 423 -10.45 -25.20 -22.73
CA ALA A 423 -11.00 -26.48 -22.32
C ALA A 423 -12.51 -26.50 -22.61
N GLU A 424 -12.99 -27.55 -23.25
CA GLU A 424 -14.43 -27.74 -23.50
C GLU A 424 -15.20 -27.94 -22.18
N ASP A 425 -14.59 -28.63 -21.21
CA ASP A 425 -15.18 -28.90 -19.90
C ASP A 425 -15.02 -27.74 -18.89
N ASP A 426 -14.30 -26.67 -19.26
CA ASP A 426 -14.03 -25.55 -18.37
C ASP A 426 -14.01 -24.21 -19.11
N PRO A 427 -15.18 -23.59 -19.33
CA PRO A 427 -15.31 -22.35 -20.09
C PRO A 427 -14.61 -21.16 -19.41
N ALA A 428 -14.25 -21.28 -18.13
CA ALA A 428 -13.51 -20.26 -17.41
C ALA A 428 -12.01 -20.25 -17.77
N GLU A 429 -11.46 -21.33 -18.33
CA GLU A 429 -10.07 -21.37 -18.80
C GLU A 429 -9.91 -20.75 -20.18
N PHE A 430 -8.96 -19.83 -20.30
CA PHE A 430 -8.76 -19.06 -21.53
C PHE A 430 -7.29 -18.93 -21.92
N ALA A 431 -7.08 -18.70 -23.22
CA ALA A 431 -5.84 -18.21 -23.79
C ALA A 431 -6.09 -17.00 -24.70
N ALA A 432 -5.24 -16.00 -24.59
CA ALA A 432 -5.24 -14.84 -25.47
C ALA A 432 -3.85 -14.62 -26.07
N ASP A 433 -3.82 -14.42 -27.39
CA ASP A 433 -2.59 -14.27 -28.16
C ASP A 433 -2.35 -12.81 -28.52
N VAL A 434 -1.46 -12.16 -27.77
CA VAL A 434 -1.09 -10.76 -28.01
C VAL A 434 0.02 -10.70 -29.07
N ASN A 435 -0.36 -10.54 -30.34
CA ASN A 435 0.60 -10.32 -31.42
C ASN A 435 1.11 -8.87 -31.40
N ILE A 436 2.28 -8.63 -30.82
CA ILE A 436 2.80 -7.27 -30.62
C ILE A 436 2.95 -6.48 -31.93
N ALA A 437 3.16 -7.18 -33.06
CA ALA A 437 3.33 -6.57 -34.37
C ALA A 437 2.02 -6.15 -35.04
N ALA A 438 0.86 -6.61 -34.55
CA ALA A 438 -0.44 -6.44 -35.22
C ALA A 438 -1.64 -6.28 -34.26
N ALA A 439 -1.40 -6.16 -32.96
CA ALA A 439 -2.46 -6.15 -31.94
C ALA A 439 -3.41 -4.95 -32.03
N ASP A 440 -2.96 -3.81 -32.57
CA ASP A 440 -3.77 -2.59 -32.70
C ASP A 440 -4.44 -2.54 -34.09
N GLY A 441 -5.49 -3.34 -34.29
CA GLY A 441 -6.24 -3.38 -35.55
C GLY A 441 -5.38 -3.76 -36.78
N GLY A 442 -4.34 -4.58 -36.60
CA GLY A 442 -3.37 -4.92 -37.63
C GLY A 442 -2.06 -4.11 -37.56
N ALA A 443 -2.01 -3.07 -36.72
CA ALA A 443 -0.81 -2.27 -36.47
C ALA A 443 -0.04 -2.74 -35.22
N PRO A 444 1.27 -2.46 -35.12
CA PRO A 444 2.07 -2.80 -33.94
C PRO A 444 1.69 -1.95 -32.73
N LEU A 445 1.80 -2.54 -31.53
CA LEU A 445 1.63 -1.78 -30.29
C LEU A 445 2.69 -0.68 -30.19
N ARG A 446 2.23 0.53 -29.85
CA ARG A 446 3.09 1.71 -29.73
C ARG A 446 4.04 1.59 -28.52
N PRO A 447 5.19 2.30 -28.55
CA PRO A 447 6.06 2.38 -27.39
C PRO A 447 5.36 2.94 -26.14
N GLY A 448 5.76 2.45 -24.98
CA GLY A 448 5.24 2.82 -23.66
C GLY A 448 4.96 1.60 -22.79
N VAL A 449 4.47 1.88 -21.57
CA VAL A 449 4.04 0.85 -20.62
C VAL A 449 2.54 0.57 -20.82
N TRP A 450 2.23 -0.70 -21.09
CA TRP A 450 0.88 -1.22 -21.25
C TRP A 450 0.48 -2.05 -20.04
N ASP A 451 -0.55 -1.61 -19.34
CA ASP A 451 -1.18 -2.33 -18.24
C ASP A 451 -2.20 -3.34 -18.80
N VAL A 452 -2.13 -4.58 -18.31
CA VAL A 452 -3.00 -5.69 -18.76
C VAL A 452 -4.25 -5.81 -17.88
N PHE A 453 -5.41 -5.55 -18.44
CA PHE A 453 -6.70 -5.81 -17.81
C PHE A 453 -7.34 -7.04 -18.45
N LEU A 454 -8.32 -7.61 -17.77
CA LEU A 454 -9.15 -8.70 -18.27
C LEU A 454 -10.61 -8.26 -18.17
N ASP A 455 -11.30 -8.21 -19.30
CA ASP A 455 -12.74 -8.09 -19.37
C ASP A 455 -13.35 -9.49 -19.39
N VAL A 456 -14.16 -9.81 -18.40
CA VAL A 456 -14.85 -11.10 -18.30
C VAL A 456 -16.33 -10.86 -18.54
N ARG A 457 -16.92 -11.68 -19.39
CA ARG A 457 -18.36 -11.64 -19.68
C ARG A 457 -19.02 -12.91 -19.15
N ALA A 458 -20.25 -12.78 -18.68
CA ALA A 458 -21.11 -13.90 -18.32
C ALA A 458 -22.57 -13.44 -18.44
N GLN A 459 -23.38 -14.15 -19.24
CA GLN A 459 -24.81 -13.88 -19.44
C GLN A 459 -25.09 -12.41 -19.80
N GLY A 460 -24.25 -11.81 -20.64
CA GLY A 460 -24.37 -10.40 -21.06
C GLY A 460 -23.88 -9.36 -20.04
N ILE A 461 -23.37 -9.77 -18.88
CA ILE A 461 -22.72 -8.88 -17.89
C ILE A 461 -21.22 -8.86 -18.15
N SER A 462 -20.63 -7.66 -18.26
CA SER A 462 -19.19 -7.47 -18.48
C SER A 462 -18.51 -6.81 -17.28
N ARG A 463 -17.35 -7.34 -16.87
CA ARG A 463 -16.55 -6.81 -15.75
C ARG A 463 -15.07 -6.78 -16.11
N THR A 464 -14.49 -5.58 -16.09
CA THR A 464 -13.06 -5.38 -16.33
C THR A 464 -12.26 -5.31 -15.02
N VAL A 465 -11.20 -6.12 -14.89
CA VAL A 465 -10.30 -6.12 -13.72
C VAL A 465 -8.83 -6.02 -14.09
N ARG A 466 -8.00 -5.45 -13.20
CA ARG A 466 -6.54 -5.43 -13.39
C ARG A 466 -5.99 -6.85 -13.25
N PHE A 467 -5.41 -7.38 -14.32
CA PHE A 467 -5.04 -8.78 -14.40
C PHE A 467 -3.60 -9.05 -13.98
N GLY A 468 -3.38 -10.23 -13.41
CA GLY A 468 -2.05 -10.77 -13.14
C GLY A 468 -1.60 -10.76 -11.68
N ASN A 469 -2.27 -10.12 -10.72
CA ASN A 469 -1.86 -10.17 -9.30
C ASN A 469 -2.17 -11.49 -8.56
N ARG A 470 -2.93 -12.40 -9.19
CA ARG A 470 -3.22 -13.75 -8.72
C ARG A 470 -2.51 -14.75 -9.61
N HIS A 471 -1.33 -15.21 -9.18
CA HIS A 471 -0.51 -16.24 -9.83
C HIS A 471 0.34 -16.96 -8.79
N ASP A 472 0.84 -18.15 -9.14
CA ASP A 472 1.80 -18.90 -8.32
C ASP A 472 3.14 -18.16 -8.23
N ASP A 473 3.78 -18.18 -7.06
CA ASP A 473 5.07 -17.49 -6.83
C ASP A 473 6.21 -18.02 -7.70
N THR A 474 6.06 -19.23 -8.23
CA THR A 474 7.02 -19.89 -9.13
C THR A 474 6.80 -19.55 -10.61
N LEU A 475 5.75 -18.78 -10.94
CA LEU A 475 5.40 -18.49 -12.32
C LEU A 475 6.45 -17.61 -13.00
N ASP A 476 7.23 -18.22 -13.89
CA ASP A 476 8.14 -17.49 -14.78
C ASP A 476 7.38 -17.05 -16.04
N ILE A 477 7.09 -15.76 -16.14
CA ILE A 477 6.45 -15.16 -17.33
C ILE A 477 7.45 -14.88 -18.47
N GLY A 478 8.62 -15.51 -18.42
CA GLY A 478 9.66 -15.32 -19.43
C GLY A 478 10.13 -13.88 -19.45
N THR A 479 10.78 -13.42 -18.37
CA THR A 479 11.44 -12.09 -18.28
C THR A 479 12.51 -11.86 -19.37
N ALA A 480 12.77 -12.88 -20.21
CA ALA A 480 13.54 -12.78 -21.43
C ALA A 480 12.94 -11.70 -22.35
N ARG A 481 13.54 -10.50 -22.25
CA ARG A 481 13.37 -9.38 -23.16
C ARG A 481 13.39 -9.90 -24.60
N ARG A 482 12.36 -9.58 -25.38
CA ARG A 482 12.31 -9.97 -26.78
C ARG A 482 12.32 -8.76 -27.69
N VAL A 483 13.05 -8.89 -28.79
CA VAL A 483 13.02 -7.91 -29.88
C VAL A 483 12.01 -8.40 -30.92
N VAL A 484 10.97 -7.61 -31.15
CA VAL A 484 9.88 -7.92 -32.08
C VAL A 484 9.90 -6.90 -33.23
N ALA A 485 9.55 -7.33 -34.43
CA ALA A 485 9.35 -6.42 -35.56
C ALA A 485 8.09 -5.56 -35.30
N ALA A 486 8.23 -4.23 -35.39
CA ALA A 486 7.19 -3.26 -35.10
C ALA A 486 6.86 -2.43 -36.35
N GLY A 487 6.70 -3.10 -37.49
CA GLY A 487 6.48 -2.49 -38.81
C GLY A 487 7.70 -2.55 -39.75
N PRO A 488 7.59 -2.02 -40.97
CA PRO A 488 8.67 -2.07 -41.97
C PRO A 488 9.95 -1.41 -41.47
N GLY A 489 10.99 -2.21 -41.21
CA GLY A 489 12.31 -1.75 -40.77
C GLY A 489 12.42 -1.35 -39.29
N LEU A 490 11.34 -1.40 -38.51
CA LEU A 490 11.32 -1.01 -37.09
C LEU A 490 11.34 -2.24 -36.17
N ARG A 491 12.09 -2.14 -35.06
CA ARG A 491 12.16 -3.17 -34.02
C ARG A 491 11.85 -2.55 -32.67
N ALA A 492 11.04 -3.23 -31.87
CA ALA A 492 10.70 -2.85 -30.50
C ALA A 492 11.20 -3.89 -29.50
N ARG A 493 11.67 -3.44 -28.34
CA ARG A 493 11.96 -4.30 -27.20
C ARG A 493 10.69 -4.44 -26.38
N VAL A 494 10.25 -5.66 -26.15
CA VAL A 494 9.07 -5.98 -25.35
C VAL A 494 9.52 -6.74 -24.11
N THR A 495 9.11 -6.25 -22.94
CA THR A 495 9.41 -6.87 -21.65
C THR A 495 8.12 -7.06 -20.85
N PRO A 496 7.59 -8.28 -20.76
CA PRO A 496 6.56 -8.63 -19.78
C PRO A 496 7.15 -8.57 -18.36
N TYR A 497 6.43 -7.97 -17.42
CA TYR A 497 6.86 -7.89 -16.03
C TYR A 497 5.68 -7.77 -15.06
N PHE A 498 5.94 -8.04 -13.78
CA PHE A 498 4.99 -7.79 -12.70
C PHE A 498 5.27 -6.46 -12.02
N THR A 499 4.23 -5.63 -11.85
CA THR A 499 4.36 -4.34 -11.17
C THR A 499 4.73 -4.53 -9.70
N SER A 500 5.55 -3.65 -9.12
CA SER A 500 5.73 -3.56 -7.67
C SER A 500 4.88 -2.42 -7.10
N PRO A 501 4.22 -2.58 -5.94
CA PRO A 501 4.13 -3.77 -5.09
C PRO A 501 2.97 -4.73 -5.47
N TYR A 502 2.10 -4.33 -6.40
CA TYR A 502 0.80 -4.98 -6.61
C TYR A 502 0.82 -6.27 -7.44
N ARG A 503 1.98 -6.66 -8.00
CA ARG A 503 2.21 -7.87 -8.79
C ARG A 503 1.30 -8.06 -10.01
N ASN A 504 0.72 -7.00 -10.58
CA ASN A 504 -0.07 -7.09 -11.81
C ASN A 504 0.81 -7.25 -13.06
N LEU A 505 0.31 -7.93 -14.10
CA LEU A 505 1.03 -8.14 -15.36
C LEU A 505 1.04 -6.85 -16.20
N SER A 506 2.20 -6.45 -16.72
CA SER A 506 2.35 -5.30 -17.62
C SER A 506 3.37 -5.61 -18.72
N LEU A 507 3.31 -4.88 -19.82
CA LEU A 507 4.26 -4.93 -20.92
C LEU A 507 4.97 -3.59 -21.03
N ASP A 508 6.30 -3.58 -20.99
CA ASP A 508 7.11 -2.42 -21.36
C ASP A 508 7.58 -2.58 -22.82
N ILE A 509 7.10 -1.68 -23.68
CA ILE A 509 7.47 -1.62 -25.09
C ILE A 509 8.39 -0.41 -25.28
N GLY A 510 9.69 -0.68 -25.28
CA GLY A 510 10.71 0.32 -25.54
C GLY A 510 11.24 0.25 -26.96
N PRO A 511 12.01 1.26 -27.41
CA PRO A 511 12.82 1.10 -28.60
C PRO A 511 13.69 -0.15 -28.45
N ALA A 512 13.77 -0.98 -29.50
CA ALA A 512 14.81 -1.99 -29.52
C ALA A 512 16.16 -1.26 -29.40
N PRO A 513 17.12 -1.79 -28.61
CA PRO A 513 18.48 -1.29 -28.70
C PRO A 513 18.85 -1.30 -30.19
N ARG A 514 19.30 -0.15 -30.72
CA ARG A 514 19.98 -0.13 -32.02
C ARG A 514 21.04 -1.22 -31.90
N GLY A 515 20.93 -2.27 -32.71
CA GLY A 515 21.76 -3.47 -32.58
C GLY A 515 23.20 -3.06 -32.34
N ALA A 516 23.86 -3.68 -31.36
CA ALA A 516 25.25 -3.37 -31.07
C ALA A 516 26.01 -3.34 -32.40
N PRO A 517 26.78 -2.27 -32.71
CA PRO A 517 27.47 -2.14 -33.98
C PRO A 517 28.53 -3.24 -34.16
N CYS A 518 28.71 -4.12 -33.17
CA CYS A 518 29.66 -5.20 -33.13
C CYS A 518 29.20 -6.36 -32.26
N GLU A 519 29.75 -7.53 -32.54
CA GLU A 519 29.78 -8.71 -31.69
C GLU A 519 31.20 -8.90 -31.15
N VAL A 520 31.34 -9.07 -29.84
CA VAL A 520 32.63 -9.39 -29.19
C VAL A 520 32.82 -10.90 -29.22
N THR A 521 33.92 -11.36 -29.81
CA THR A 521 34.26 -12.78 -29.92
C THR A 521 35.19 -13.24 -28.80
N GLU A 522 36.02 -12.34 -28.27
CA GLU A 522 37.03 -12.69 -27.28
C GLU A 522 37.37 -11.52 -26.36
N ALA A 523 37.62 -11.82 -25.07
CA ALA A 523 38.21 -10.88 -24.12
C ALA A 523 39.22 -11.63 -23.23
N VAL A 524 40.50 -11.30 -23.35
CA VAL A 524 41.61 -12.01 -22.69
C VAL A 524 42.67 -11.03 -22.18
N TRP A 525 43.45 -11.44 -21.18
CA TRP A 525 44.63 -10.67 -20.79
C TRP A 525 45.75 -10.85 -21.80
N HIS A 526 46.45 -9.76 -22.12
CA HIS A 526 47.60 -9.82 -23.03
C HIS A 526 48.69 -10.73 -22.44
N PRO A 527 49.20 -11.72 -23.20
CA PRO A 527 50.07 -12.76 -22.67
C PRO A 527 51.40 -12.21 -22.12
N SER A 528 51.96 -11.20 -22.78
CA SER A 528 53.27 -10.61 -22.42
C SER A 528 53.17 -9.25 -21.73
N ASP A 529 51.99 -8.61 -21.76
CA ASP A 529 51.80 -7.24 -21.23
C ASP A 529 50.85 -7.28 -20.04
N LYS A 530 51.43 -7.46 -18.85
CA LYS A 530 50.68 -7.69 -17.61
C LYS A 530 49.79 -6.48 -17.30
N GLY A 531 48.48 -6.73 -17.20
CA GLY A 531 47.48 -5.70 -16.90
C GLY A 531 46.90 -4.99 -18.12
N THR A 532 47.08 -5.54 -19.33
CA THR A 532 46.39 -5.07 -20.55
C THR A 532 45.31 -6.06 -20.96
N LEU A 533 44.06 -5.62 -21.05
CA LEU A 533 42.94 -6.40 -21.55
C LEU A 533 42.86 -6.26 -23.08
N VAL A 534 42.81 -7.38 -23.78
CA VAL A 534 42.60 -7.45 -25.23
C VAL A 534 41.15 -7.87 -25.47
N VAL A 535 40.42 -7.09 -26.26
CA VAL A 535 39.04 -7.38 -26.68
C VAL A 535 39.02 -7.49 -28.20
N ALA A 536 38.55 -8.61 -28.72
CA ALA A 536 38.40 -8.85 -30.15
C ALA A 536 36.93 -9.13 -30.51
N GLY A 537 36.57 -8.80 -31.75
CA GLY A 537 35.20 -8.96 -32.22
C GLY A 537 35.04 -8.66 -33.71
N ARG A 538 33.78 -8.56 -34.15
CA ARG A 538 33.38 -8.21 -35.53
C ARG A 538 32.32 -7.12 -35.55
N LEU A 539 32.35 -6.22 -36.51
CA LEU A 539 31.30 -5.21 -36.73
C LEU A 539 30.04 -5.81 -37.39
N LEU A 540 28.87 -5.24 -37.10
CA LEU A 540 27.56 -5.65 -37.60
C LEU A 540 26.78 -4.42 -38.14
N PRO A 541 26.43 -4.38 -39.45
CA PRO A 541 26.86 -5.30 -40.51
C PRO A 541 28.38 -5.19 -40.79
N PRO A 542 28.99 -6.17 -41.48
CA PRO A 542 30.43 -6.18 -41.79
C PRO A 542 30.87 -4.93 -42.56
N GLY A 543 31.81 -4.16 -42.03
CA GLY A 543 32.32 -2.93 -42.67
C GLY A 543 33.10 -2.05 -41.70
N THR A 544 33.71 -0.97 -42.19
CA THR A 544 34.30 0.07 -41.31
C THR A 544 33.22 1.02 -40.80
N PRO A 545 33.40 1.67 -39.62
CA PRO A 545 32.49 2.72 -39.17
C PRO A 545 32.29 3.79 -40.26
N ALA A 546 31.08 4.36 -40.33
CA ALA A 546 30.76 5.41 -41.30
C ALA A 546 31.81 6.55 -41.27
N ARG A 547 32.10 7.12 -42.45
CA ARG A 547 33.15 8.15 -42.65
C ARG A 547 33.02 9.25 -41.59
N GLY A 548 34.08 9.45 -40.78
CA GLY A 548 34.13 10.43 -39.70
C GLY A 548 33.81 9.93 -38.28
N ARG A 549 33.42 8.66 -38.09
CA ARG A 549 33.21 8.05 -36.76
C ARG A 549 34.33 7.05 -36.42
N LEU A 550 34.77 7.03 -35.16
CA LEU A 550 35.79 6.12 -34.66
C LEU A 550 35.20 5.16 -33.62
N LEU A 551 35.52 3.87 -33.74
CA LEU A 551 35.20 2.88 -32.70
C LEU A 551 36.28 2.90 -31.62
N ARG A 552 35.88 3.00 -30.35
CA ARG A 552 36.77 2.98 -29.19
C ARG A 552 36.32 1.98 -28.14
N LEU A 553 37.28 1.31 -27.50
CA LEU A 553 37.04 0.52 -26.29
C LEU A 553 37.12 1.46 -25.09
N ARG A 554 35.99 1.60 -24.40
CA ARG A 554 35.77 2.54 -23.31
C ARG A 554 35.74 1.80 -21.97
N ALA A 555 36.46 2.34 -20.98
CA ALA A 555 36.32 1.97 -19.58
C ALA A 555 35.79 3.17 -18.80
N GLU A 556 34.63 3.00 -18.17
CA GLU A 556 33.95 4.05 -17.42
C GLU A 556 33.92 3.71 -15.93
N HIS A 557 34.35 4.64 -15.09
CA HIS A 557 34.31 4.50 -13.64
C HIS A 557 32.96 4.98 -13.10
N ALA A 558 32.52 4.44 -11.96
CA ALA A 558 31.27 4.81 -11.31
C ALA A 558 31.13 6.30 -10.91
N ASP A 559 32.22 7.08 -10.98
CA ASP A 559 32.22 8.55 -10.73
C ASP A 559 32.24 9.38 -12.02
N GLY A 560 32.04 8.75 -13.18
CA GLY A 560 31.97 9.41 -14.48
C GLY A 560 33.32 9.59 -15.19
N ARG A 561 34.45 9.13 -14.62
CA ARG A 561 35.74 9.13 -15.33
C ARG A 561 35.75 8.12 -16.47
N VAL A 562 36.20 8.54 -17.64
CA VAL A 562 36.21 7.72 -18.87
C VAL A 562 37.63 7.54 -19.39
N PHE A 563 37.98 6.32 -19.79
CA PHE A 563 39.23 5.98 -20.47
C PHE A 563 38.91 5.30 -21.81
N ASP A 564 39.28 5.95 -22.91
CA ASP A 564 39.03 5.45 -24.26
C ASP A 564 40.32 4.98 -24.93
N HIS A 565 40.31 3.77 -25.49
CA HIS A 565 41.40 3.25 -26.32
C HIS A 565 40.96 3.00 -27.77
N PRO A 566 41.82 3.29 -28.76
CA PRO A 566 41.48 3.06 -30.16
C PRO A 566 41.34 1.57 -30.44
N VAL A 567 40.35 1.24 -31.27
CA VAL A 567 40.19 -0.10 -31.83
C VAL A 567 40.99 -0.18 -33.14
N ARG A 568 41.72 -1.29 -33.33
CA ARG A 568 42.44 -1.59 -34.57
C ARG A 568 41.64 -2.61 -35.38
N PHE A 569 41.51 -2.38 -36.68
CA PHE A 569 40.98 -3.37 -37.62
C PHE A 569 42.13 -4.22 -38.15
N ALA A 570 41.91 -5.53 -38.27
CA ALA A 570 42.93 -6.44 -38.79
C ALA A 570 43.09 -6.25 -40.31
N ALA A 571 44.31 -5.99 -40.78
CA ALA A 571 44.62 -6.00 -42.20
C ALA A 571 44.59 -7.46 -42.70
N GLY A 572 43.73 -7.78 -43.68
CA GLY A 572 43.66 -9.10 -44.31
C GLY A 572 42.76 -10.16 -43.65
N HIS A 573 41.97 -9.82 -42.62
CA HIS A 573 40.95 -10.70 -42.01
C HIS A 573 39.54 -10.34 -42.54
N PRO A 574 38.49 -11.18 -42.33
CA PRO A 574 37.18 -10.97 -42.95
C PRO A 574 36.60 -9.60 -42.55
N ALA A 575 35.87 -8.99 -43.49
CA ALA A 575 35.35 -7.63 -43.39
C ALA A 575 34.78 -7.32 -41.99
N GLY A 576 35.37 -6.36 -41.27
CA GLY A 576 34.86 -5.87 -39.99
C GLY A 576 35.44 -6.51 -38.72
N ALA A 577 36.42 -7.41 -38.78
CA ALA A 577 37.11 -7.93 -37.59
C ALA A 577 37.98 -6.85 -36.91
N PHE A 578 37.91 -6.76 -35.57
CA PHE A 578 38.63 -5.77 -34.79
C PHE A 578 39.31 -6.34 -33.55
N THR A 579 40.33 -5.62 -33.07
CA THR A 579 41.03 -5.87 -31.83
C THR A 579 41.33 -4.55 -31.12
N ALA A 580 41.03 -4.50 -29.83
CA ALA A 580 41.26 -3.35 -28.96
C ALA A 580 42.11 -3.76 -27.77
N ARG A 581 43.05 -2.90 -27.37
CA ARG A 581 43.91 -3.11 -26.20
C ARG A 581 43.63 -2.01 -25.18
N LEU A 582 43.14 -2.40 -24.00
CA LEU A 582 42.89 -1.52 -22.87
C LEU A 582 43.95 -1.79 -21.78
N PRO A 583 44.89 -0.87 -21.54
CA PRO A 583 45.86 -0.92 -20.45
C PRO A 583 45.15 -0.68 -19.10
N VAL A 584 44.54 -1.74 -18.57
CA VAL A 584 43.86 -1.71 -17.26
C VAL A 584 44.81 -1.26 -16.13
N ARG A 585 46.12 -1.44 -16.30
CA ARG A 585 47.16 -0.95 -15.38
C ARG A 585 47.13 0.56 -15.11
N ASP A 586 46.63 1.34 -16.06
CA ASP A 586 46.60 2.79 -15.97
C ASP A 586 45.34 3.28 -15.25
N LEU A 587 44.29 2.45 -15.20
CA LEU A 587 43.05 2.74 -14.49
C LEU A 587 43.26 2.92 -12.98
N GLY A 588 42.49 3.83 -12.40
CA GLY A 588 42.49 4.08 -10.96
C GLY A 588 41.80 2.98 -10.15
N ARG A 589 41.94 3.03 -8.81
CA ARG A 589 41.19 2.13 -7.92
C ARG A 589 39.68 2.30 -8.12
N GLY A 590 38.93 1.20 -8.18
CA GLY A 590 37.47 1.24 -8.27
C GLY A 590 36.84 0.19 -9.17
N ARG A 591 35.55 0.40 -9.48
CA ARG A 591 34.74 -0.42 -10.39
C ARG A 591 34.69 0.28 -11.74
N TRP A 592 35.00 -0.47 -12.79
CA TRP A 592 35.09 0.02 -14.16
C TRP A 592 34.20 -0.83 -15.06
N THR A 593 33.28 -0.20 -15.79
CA THR A 593 32.42 -0.85 -16.78
C THR A 593 33.05 -0.71 -18.16
N VAL A 594 33.18 -1.81 -18.90
CA VAL A 594 33.85 -1.84 -20.20
C VAL A 594 32.82 -1.92 -21.32
N THR A 595 32.86 -0.95 -22.24
CA THR A 595 31.93 -0.84 -23.38
C THR A 595 32.66 -0.51 -24.69
N LEU A 596 32.01 -0.71 -25.83
CA LEU A 596 32.48 -0.29 -27.15
C LEU A 596 31.69 0.94 -27.60
N ALA A 597 32.33 2.09 -27.66
CA ALA A 597 31.72 3.36 -28.00
C ALA A 597 32.00 3.75 -29.46
N VAL A 598 30.98 4.26 -30.16
CA VAL A 598 31.14 4.91 -31.47
C VAL A 598 31.20 6.42 -31.24
N ILE A 599 32.35 7.02 -31.52
CA ILE A 599 32.60 8.44 -31.29
C ILE A 599 32.63 9.16 -32.64
N GLY A 600 31.67 10.06 -32.87
CA GLY A 600 31.66 10.99 -34.00
C GLY A 600 32.19 12.39 -33.65
N PRO A 601 32.31 13.28 -34.65
CA PRO A 601 32.64 14.68 -34.43
C PRO A 601 31.50 15.34 -33.66
N GLY A 602 31.75 15.81 -32.43
CA GLY A 602 30.75 16.45 -31.55
C GLY A 602 30.30 15.60 -30.35
N ASP A 603 30.60 14.30 -30.30
CA ASP A 603 30.18 13.37 -29.22
C ASP A 603 31.01 13.54 -27.90
N GLN A 604 31.79 14.63 -27.75
CA GLN A 604 32.56 14.97 -26.54
C GLN A 604 31.93 16.08 -25.70
N ALA A 605 30.75 16.58 -26.06
CA ALA A 605 30.04 17.59 -25.27
C ALA A 605 29.48 16.97 -23.96
N PRO A 606 29.60 17.67 -22.81
CA PRO A 606 29.02 17.20 -21.55
C PRO A 606 27.48 17.14 -21.66
N GLY A 607 26.88 15.96 -21.47
CA GLY A 607 25.42 15.78 -21.36
C GLY A 607 24.79 14.73 -22.28
N HIS A 608 25.48 14.28 -23.33
CA HIS A 608 25.03 13.18 -24.18
C HIS A 608 26.11 12.09 -24.29
N PRO A 609 26.02 11.01 -23.49
CA PRO A 609 26.97 9.90 -23.62
C PRO A 609 26.85 9.28 -25.02
N ALA A 610 27.98 9.18 -25.71
CA ALA A 610 28.06 8.52 -27.01
C ALA A 610 27.43 7.12 -26.95
N PRO A 611 26.73 6.66 -28.01
CA PRO A 611 26.16 5.32 -28.05
C PRO A 611 27.26 4.26 -27.80
N ALA A 612 27.10 3.47 -26.74
CA ALA A 612 28.05 2.45 -26.34
C ALA A 612 27.39 1.07 -26.29
N ALA A 613 28.03 0.07 -26.88
CA ALA A 613 27.64 -1.32 -26.83
C ALA A 613 28.29 -2.05 -25.65
N PRO A 614 27.57 -2.98 -25.00
CA PRO A 614 28.12 -3.76 -23.90
C PRO A 614 29.21 -4.71 -24.42
N VAL A 615 30.35 -4.77 -23.72
CA VAL A 615 31.33 -5.86 -23.91
C VAL A 615 30.92 -6.99 -22.96
N PRO A 616 30.42 -8.15 -23.42
CA PRO A 616 29.97 -9.20 -22.51
C PRO A 616 31.14 -9.78 -21.68
N PRO A 617 30.89 -10.22 -20.43
CA PRO A 617 31.91 -10.88 -19.65
C PRO A 617 32.27 -12.25 -20.28
N PRO A 618 33.54 -12.55 -20.56
CA PRO A 618 33.95 -13.84 -21.09
C PRO A 618 33.73 -14.96 -20.06
N ALA A 619 33.45 -16.18 -20.54
CA ALA A 619 33.13 -17.33 -19.69
C ALA A 619 34.22 -17.64 -18.63
N ARG A 620 35.49 -17.37 -18.94
CA ARG A 620 36.62 -17.47 -17.99
C ARG A 620 37.64 -16.37 -18.25
N LEU A 621 37.63 -15.31 -17.43
CA LEU A 621 38.71 -14.32 -17.37
C LEU A 621 39.31 -14.31 -15.96
N PRO A 622 40.52 -14.86 -15.75
CA PRO A 622 41.16 -14.83 -14.44
C PRO A 622 41.51 -13.40 -14.03
N GLY A 623 41.81 -13.16 -12.75
CA GLY A 623 42.33 -11.85 -12.34
C GLY A 623 43.75 -11.62 -12.83
N ALA A 624 44.05 -10.44 -13.39
CA ALA A 624 45.42 -10.02 -13.70
C ALA A 624 46.06 -9.29 -12.53
N ARG A 625 47.40 -9.40 -12.41
CA ARG A 625 48.21 -8.71 -11.41
C ARG A 625 49.41 -8.03 -12.07
N TRP A 626 49.77 -6.85 -11.58
CA TRP A 626 50.94 -6.08 -12.02
C TRP A 626 51.49 -5.23 -10.88
N VAL A 627 52.65 -4.60 -11.10
CA VAL A 627 53.26 -3.67 -10.13
C VAL A 627 53.21 -2.26 -10.71
N ARG A 628 52.71 -1.29 -9.92
CA ARG A 628 52.67 0.13 -10.27
C ARG A 628 53.33 0.92 -9.15
N ARG A 629 54.44 1.62 -9.47
CA ARG A 629 55.25 2.41 -8.50
C ARG A 629 55.60 1.61 -7.23
N GLY A 630 56.14 0.40 -7.41
CA GLY A 630 56.54 -0.49 -6.31
C GLY A 630 55.41 -1.16 -5.53
N ARG A 631 54.14 -0.90 -5.85
CA ARG A 631 52.98 -1.52 -5.17
C ARG A 631 52.28 -2.54 -6.08
N PRO A 632 51.95 -3.75 -5.58
CA PRO A 632 51.20 -4.73 -6.35
C PRO A 632 49.73 -4.33 -6.49
N TYR A 633 49.19 -4.44 -7.71
CA TYR A 633 47.79 -4.21 -8.06
C TYR A 633 47.18 -5.45 -8.70
N TYR A 634 45.84 -5.53 -8.67
CA TYR A 634 45.09 -6.52 -9.41
C TYR A 634 43.87 -5.92 -10.10
N ALA A 635 43.46 -6.54 -11.20
CA ALA A 635 42.15 -6.40 -11.82
C ALA A 635 41.46 -7.76 -11.82
N LYS A 636 40.19 -7.82 -11.42
CA LYS A 636 39.38 -9.03 -11.57
C LYS A 636 37.99 -8.68 -12.12
N PRO A 637 37.40 -9.55 -12.95
CA PRO A 637 36.01 -9.37 -13.33
C PRO A 637 35.10 -9.50 -12.10
N LEU A 638 34.04 -8.71 -12.08
CA LEU A 638 32.90 -8.90 -11.20
C LEU A 638 31.88 -9.74 -11.97
N MET A 639 31.38 -10.81 -11.37
CA MET A 639 30.38 -11.69 -11.98
C MET A 639 29.08 -11.57 -11.17
N GLY A 640 28.10 -10.82 -11.67
CA GLY A 640 26.73 -10.82 -11.16
C GLY A 640 25.84 -11.81 -11.94
N ARG A 641 24.81 -12.38 -11.28
CA ARG A 641 23.78 -13.16 -12.01
C ARG A 641 23.01 -12.21 -12.93
N GLY A 642 23.18 -12.34 -14.24
CA GLY A 642 22.42 -11.60 -15.26
C GLY A 642 23.03 -10.30 -15.79
N GLU A 643 24.33 -10.03 -15.54
CA GLU A 643 25.00 -8.85 -16.11
C GLU A 643 25.31 -9.03 -17.61
N VAL A 644 24.96 -8.02 -18.41
CA VAL A 644 25.13 -8.02 -19.89
C VAL A 644 26.50 -7.43 -20.29
N THR A 645 27.22 -6.78 -19.38
CA THR A 645 28.46 -6.01 -19.64
C THR A 645 29.56 -6.38 -18.67
N LEU A 646 30.80 -6.44 -19.14
CA LEU A 646 32.02 -6.76 -18.41
C LEU A 646 32.35 -5.60 -17.48
N GLU A 647 32.50 -5.95 -16.20
CA GLU A 647 32.95 -5.02 -15.19
C GLU A 647 34.20 -5.52 -14.48
N LEU A 648 35.14 -4.61 -14.25
CA LEU A 648 36.42 -4.87 -13.64
C LEU A 648 36.53 -4.13 -12.31
N ARG A 649 37.00 -4.84 -11.27
CA ARG A 649 37.48 -4.21 -10.04
C ARG A 649 38.98 -4.09 -10.09
N VAL A 650 39.48 -2.86 -10.04
CA VAL A 650 40.91 -2.53 -9.96
C VAL A 650 41.24 -2.08 -8.53
N ALA A 651 42.21 -2.72 -7.89
CA ALA A 651 42.61 -2.38 -6.52
C ALA A 651 44.06 -2.79 -6.20
N PRO A 652 44.73 -2.14 -5.23
CA PRO A 652 46.00 -2.61 -4.71
C PRO A 652 45.84 -3.94 -3.96
N VAL A 653 46.84 -4.81 -4.06
CA VAL A 653 46.90 -6.05 -3.28
C VAL A 653 47.25 -5.70 -1.82
N ARG A 654 46.40 -6.10 -0.87
CA ARG A 654 46.67 -5.92 0.56
C ARG A 654 47.70 -6.96 1.02
N LEU A 655 48.97 -6.56 1.12
CA LEU A 655 50.10 -7.43 1.47
C LEU A 655 49.92 -8.17 2.82
N LEU A 656 49.39 -7.49 3.86
CA LEU A 656 49.13 -8.10 5.18
C LEU A 656 48.08 -9.23 5.15
N ALA A 657 47.09 -9.16 4.25
CA ALA A 657 46.09 -10.22 4.10
C ALA A 657 46.60 -11.42 3.29
N ALA A 658 47.54 -11.20 2.36
CA ALA A 658 48.14 -12.25 1.54
C ALA A 658 49.14 -13.11 2.33
N VAL A 659 49.91 -12.51 3.25
CA VAL A 659 50.83 -13.23 4.15
C VAL A 659 50.04 -14.12 5.13
N ARG A 660 48.94 -13.61 5.69
CA ARG A 660 48.07 -14.35 6.63
C ARG A 660 47.38 -15.57 6.00
N ASN A 661 47.07 -15.53 4.70
CA ASN A 661 46.49 -16.66 3.97
C ASN A 661 47.53 -17.69 3.48
N ARG A 662 48.81 -17.31 3.36
CA ARG A 662 49.90 -18.26 3.06
C ARG A 662 50.37 -19.03 4.30
N LEU A 663 50.23 -18.46 5.49
CA LEU A 663 50.51 -19.15 6.77
C LEU A 663 49.37 -20.09 7.23
N ARG A 664 48.25 -20.14 6.50
CA ARG A 664 47.09 -21.00 6.77
C ARG A 664 46.91 -22.13 5.73
N ARG A 665 47.85 -22.30 4.79
CA ARG A 665 47.83 -23.34 3.77
C ARG A 665 49.01 -24.26 3.89
#